data_AF-A0A1I8I9P7-F1
#
_entry.id   AF-A0A1I8I9P7-F1
#
_cell.length_a   1.000
_cell.length_b   1.000
_cell.length_c   1.000
_cell.angle_alpha   90.00
_cell.angle_beta   90.00
_cell.angle_gamma   90.00
#
_symmetry.space_group_name_H-M   'P 1'
#
loop_
_entity.id
_entity.type
_entity.pdbx_description
1 polymer ?
#
loop_
_entity_poly.entity_id
_entity_poly.type
_entity_poly.pdbx_seq_one_letter_code
_entity_poly.pdbx_strand_id
1 'polypeptide(L)'
;MGVPKFFRWISERYPCLSEIVREHEIPEFDNLYLDMNGIIHPCSHPEDDNIHFRMSEEQMFKNVMNYVDFIFRMIKPKKVFFMAVDGVAPRAKMNQQRSRRFRSAKEAESQEARAIRKGETLPSESRFDSNCITPGTPFMARLQDALTEFAQRKVAEDPLWRGIRVVLSGHQTPGEGEHKIMEFIRYERSLPDYDPDTRHCLYGLDADLIMLGLASHQAHFSLLREEVRFGGKKDKKSHGKASAPETITFFLLHLSLLRDYIDIEFRSLRADLKFGYDLERIIDDWVLLGFLVGNDFLPHLPDLHIHSEALPMLWNTYKKVLPTLDGYLQCNGEIALHRLQAYFATLAQFDDDTLREKCSDMRWMKGRQGERMARELERLGQPPDLLDNLLADGASGNSAGTEDSDSTSEDDFLADEMQMMKQEYYQGKMGLQFDETERRRQTREYVRGLQWVLYYYYRGVPSWGWFYPQHYAPYISDVRDFADLDLQFDLGHPFLPFQQLMAVLPAASGPLLPDCLRPLMDSVDSPVQQFYPAEFETDLNGKKQDWEAVVLIPFIDEDELLAAMRPRLPQLTEEERARNCFRPHLLFQWDPASRNCRRTEIEPFGFRISADKLAPPVCRAAHLPGFPVLRGLPFTAELRKAGVKVFQFASRGENTVLTLTDCEFDEDRVQRAAAALLGKTVLAGWPHLSEVHAVAVSSTTRRYTLGPDGAIQCEQLSDRDAALMKSQWDLWSQGALPFVLQRCLPEPVPESGPALRMEDVLPVGELAFVAKGNWYGMSGPVLGFKQTKVRLQLRVRRQPDLSVVDSEDCFLSAQALAQRTGFSGHLVSRITGTVLVSLPQQPKKPLSPSDLDANVSSSATDTRSRRLNIGLELKFNRAEQEVAGWTRKDASIGWQYSPSLAQVLCDYAAEFPELFRCLAGKHGSDTGDLSAEQIWGGAEPPVERLTEFLRSLPCYGAERVPVGSSILSGRSVSLIRQALDSQLPKLPKPDVSATEIPAGHLYRCQSDTKHCQPDPAAVHRLKDRVVLCRPGTGPPLDSLGTIIGIRACVRESDPELELLLDEPFEGGIKIRGVDGCCLVSGTAILNLSHGERTNPNIRLTVACKDRPDQHVQLWADLQQHKQQQGRANQQPRQQQQQQQQQQQQQGSFNFSALVSALQQQQPVQQTAASPARNQPTAEHESQRLLNSLLAEWDWPVPAIDFQ
;
A
#
# COMPACT_ATOMS: atom_id res chain seq x y z
N MET A 1 -6.62 11.54 4.88
CA MET A 1 -7.37 12.75 5.29
C MET A 1 -8.64 12.83 4.45
N GLY A 2 -9.42 13.91 4.57
CA GLY A 2 -10.62 14.10 3.77
C GLY A 2 -11.82 13.29 4.24
N VAL A 3 -12.41 12.51 3.33
CA VAL A 3 -13.54 11.61 3.64
C VAL A 3 -13.04 10.22 4.10
N PRO A 4 -13.18 9.82 5.39
CA PRO A 4 -12.61 8.59 5.89
C PRO A 4 -13.17 7.33 5.21
N LYS A 5 -12.30 6.44 4.73
CA LYS A 5 -12.65 5.15 4.08
C LYS A 5 -13.41 5.29 2.75
N PHE A 6 -13.50 6.49 2.20
CA PHE A 6 -14.20 6.77 0.95
C PHE A 6 -13.65 6.01 -0.25
N PHE A 7 -12.33 5.99 -0.44
CA PHE A 7 -11.68 5.24 -1.53
C PHE A 7 -12.08 3.76 -1.52
N ARG A 8 -12.06 3.11 -0.35
CA ARG A 8 -12.46 1.72 -0.25
C ARG A 8 -13.93 1.54 -0.63
N TRP A 9 -14.81 2.38 -0.10
CA TRP A 9 -16.24 2.29 -0.33
C TRP A 9 -16.60 2.52 -1.81
N ILE A 10 -16.02 3.54 -2.45
CA ILE A 10 -16.29 3.86 -3.85
C ILE A 10 -15.76 2.77 -4.80
N SER A 11 -14.58 2.21 -4.53
CA SER A 11 -14.02 1.12 -5.32
C SER A 11 -14.81 -0.18 -5.16
N GLU A 12 -15.37 -0.46 -3.98
CA GLU A 12 -16.28 -1.59 -3.79
C GLU A 12 -17.65 -1.36 -4.49
N ARG A 13 -18.18 -0.13 -4.48
CA ARG A 13 -19.44 0.20 -5.18
C ARG A 13 -19.30 0.15 -6.70
N TYR A 14 -18.15 0.58 -7.22
CA TYR A 14 -17.80 0.61 -8.65
C TYR A 14 -16.55 -0.24 -8.92
N PRO A 15 -16.69 -1.57 -9.09
CA PRO A 15 -15.55 -2.50 -9.04
C PRO A 15 -14.52 -2.33 -10.16
N CYS A 16 -14.91 -1.77 -11.30
CA CYS A 16 -14.01 -1.56 -12.44
C CYS A 16 -13.19 -0.27 -12.34
N LEU A 17 -13.37 0.53 -11.29
CA LEU A 17 -12.80 1.88 -11.17
C LEU A 17 -11.27 1.91 -11.10
N SER A 18 -10.68 0.90 -10.46
CA SER A 18 -9.23 0.81 -10.23
C SER A 18 -8.66 -0.46 -10.86
N GLU A 19 -7.48 -0.35 -11.46
CA GLU A 19 -6.69 -1.47 -11.93
C GLU A 19 -5.35 -1.54 -11.17
N ILE A 20 -4.87 -2.75 -10.92
CA ILE A 20 -3.49 -2.97 -10.49
C ILE A 20 -2.62 -2.86 -11.73
N VAL A 21 -1.69 -1.92 -11.72
CA VAL A 21 -0.82 -1.63 -12.86
C VAL A 21 0.61 -2.08 -12.59
N ARG A 22 1.22 -2.70 -13.60
CA ARG A 22 2.68 -2.87 -13.70
C ARG A 22 3.26 -1.77 -14.59
N GLU A 23 4.57 -1.53 -14.50
CA GLU A 23 5.25 -0.46 -15.26
C GLU A 23 4.92 -0.46 -16.78
N HIS A 24 4.75 -1.64 -17.38
CA HIS A 24 4.46 -1.77 -18.81
C HIS A 24 2.98 -1.64 -19.18
N GLU A 25 2.06 -1.72 -18.22
CA GLU A 25 0.61 -1.64 -18.42
C GLU A 25 0.10 -0.19 -18.26
N ILE A 26 0.94 0.73 -17.80
CA ILE A 26 0.53 2.11 -17.52
C ILE A 26 0.30 2.89 -18.82
N PRO A 27 -0.85 3.57 -18.95
CA PRO A 27 -1.14 4.43 -20.09
C PRO A 27 -0.18 5.60 -20.15
N GLU A 28 -0.02 6.19 -21.34
CA GLU A 28 0.80 7.37 -21.47
C GLU A 28 0.11 8.59 -20.83
N PHE A 29 0.90 9.44 -20.16
CA PHE A 29 0.43 10.68 -19.56
C PHE A 29 1.22 11.88 -20.05
N ASP A 30 0.54 13.01 -20.21
CA ASP A 30 1.19 14.27 -20.56
C ASP A 30 1.74 14.96 -19.31
N ASN A 31 0.95 14.97 -18.24
CA ASN A 31 1.29 15.66 -17.01
C ASN A 31 1.27 14.70 -15.81
N LEU A 32 2.34 14.73 -15.01
CA LEU A 32 2.44 14.05 -13.73
C LEU A 32 2.53 15.08 -12.60
N TYR A 33 1.69 14.91 -11.58
CA TYR A 33 1.64 15.74 -10.38
C TYR A 33 1.92 14.88 -9.15
N LEU A 34 2.85 15.30 -8.29
CA LEU A 34 3.15 14.64 -7.03
C LEU A 34 2.75 15.52 -5.85
N ASP A 35 1.85 15.01 -5.02
CA ASP A 35 1.75 15.48 -3.64
C ASP A 35 2.88 14.85 -2.81
N MET A 36 3.90 15.67 -2.51
CA MET A 36 5.12 15.22 -1.87
C MET A 36 4.92 14.86 -0.40
N ASN A 37 3.89 15.37 0.26
CA ASN A 37 3.66 15.07 1.68
C ASN A 37 3.34 13.59 1.89
N GLY A 38 2.67 12.95 0.90
CA GLY A 38 2.47 11.50 0.86
C GLY A 38 3.76 10.68 0.74
N ILE A 39 4.87 11.27 0.27
CA ILE A 39 6.18 10.62 0.09
C ILE A 39 7.10 10.91 1.27
N ILE A 40 7.15 12.17 1.73
CA ILE A 40 8.06 12.63 2.79
C ILE A 40 7.80 11.87 4.09
N HIS A 41 6.52 11.69 4.47
CA HIS A 41 6.16 11.00 5.71
C HIS A 41 6.67 9.53 5.75
N PRO A 42 6.31 8.65 4.80
CA PRO A 42 6.83 7.27 4.77
C PRO A 42 8.35 7.16 4.63
N CYS A 43 8.99 8.09 3.91
CA CYS A 43 10.45 8.08 3.73
C CYS A 43 11.22 8.52 4.98
N SER A 44 10.62 9.37 5.82
CA SER A 44 11.24 9.87 7.06
C SER A 44 10.99 8.99 8.28
N HIS A 45 9.78 8.44 8.42
CA HIS A 45 9.39 7.62 9.59
C HIS A 45 8.44 6.48 9.19
N PRO A 46 8.95 5.41 8.57
CA PRO A 46 8.12 4.27 8.12
C PRO A 46 7.53 3.44 9.28
N GLU A 47 8.13 3.50 10.48
CA GLU A 47 7.71 2.74 11.66
C GLU A 47 7.40 3.64 12.87
N ASP A 48 6.34 4.45 12.81
CA ASP A 48 5.93 5.34 13.92
C ASP A 48 5.69 4.63 15.27
N ASP A 49 5.36 3.32 15.23
CA ASP A 49 5.17 2.48 16.41
C ASP A 49 6.50 2.03 17.05
N ASN A 50 7.65 2.22 16.39
CA ASN A 50 8.96 1.74 16.84
C ASN A 50 9.80 2.86 17.46
N ILE A 51 9.78 2.93 18.78
CA ILE A 51 10.45 3.96 19.58
C ILE A 51 12.00 3.91 19.44
N HIS A 52 12.55 2.77 19.03
CA HIS A 52 14.00 2.56 18.87
C HIS A 52 14.53 2.95 17.49
N PHE A 53 13.65 3.27 16.53
CA PHE A 53 14.07 3.57 15.16
C PHE A 53 14.81 4.91 15.06
N ARG A 54 15.95 4.95 14.34
CA ARG A 54 16.74 6.16 14.06
C ARG A 54 17.20 6.16 12.60
N MET A 55 17.12 7.32 11.95
CA MET A 55 17.59 7.54 10.57
C MET A 55 18.16 8.96 10.47
N SER A 56 19.24 9.15 9.71
CA SER A 56 19.81 10.47 9.45
C SER A 56 18.98 11.23 8.39
N GLU A 57 18.98 12.56 8.45
CA GLU A 57 18.28 13.40 7.46
C GLU A 57 18.79 13.15 6.03
N GLU A 58 20.10 12.96 5.85
CA GLU A 58 20.69 12.66 4.54
C GLU A 58 20.10 11.38 3.92
N GLN A 59 19.91 10.34 4.73
CA GLN A 59 19.27 9.11 4.28
C GLN A 59 17.78 9.31 4.00
N MET A 60 17.08 10.11 4.80
CA MET A 60 15.67 10.47 4.53
C MET A 60 15.53 11.18 3.19
N PHE A 61 16.37 12.19 2.93
CA PHE A 61 16.34 12.94 1.67
C PHE A 61 16.66 12.05 0.49
N LYS A 62 17.66 11.17 0.61
CA LYS A 62 17.99 10.18 -0.42
C LYS A 62 16.80 9.25 -0.72
N ASN A 63 16.09 8.78 0.31
CA ASN A 63 14.89 7.96 0.14
C ASN A 63 13.80 8.72 -0.61
N VAL A 64 13.54 10.00 -0.25
CA VAL A 64 12.57 10.85 -0.95
C VAL A 64 12.94 11.01 -2.43
N MET A 65 14.20 11.34 -2.74
CA MET A 65 14.64 11.52 -4.14
C MET A 65 14.52 10.23 -4.96
N ASN A 66 14.90 9.09 -4.36
CA ASN A 66 14.79 7.80 -5.03
C ASN A 66 13.31 7.45 -5.31
N TYR A 67 12.42 7.75 -4.38
CA TYR A 67 10.99 7.53 -4.55
C TYR A 67 10.42 8.41 -5.67
N VAL A 68 10.78 9.70 -5.71
CA VAL A 68 10.38 10.63 -6.78
C VAL A 68 10.87 10.14 -8.15
N ASP A 69 12.13 9.75 -8.26
CA ASP A 69 12.72 9.24 -9.50
C ASP A 69 12.02 7.95 -9.96
N PHE A 70 11.67 7.08 -9.01
CA PHE A 70 10.93 5.85 -9.29
C PHE A 70 9.53 6.13 -9.87
N ILE A 71 8.74 7.00 -9.25
CA ILE A 71 7.41 7.38 -9.77
C ILE A 71 7.53 8.07 -11.13
N PHE A 72 8.52 8.95 -11.30
CA PHE A 72 8.78 9.60 -12.58
C PHE A 72 9.09 8.58 -13.69
N ARG A 73 9.99 7.63 -13.42
CA ARG A 73 10.34 6.55 -14.35
C ARG A 73 9.18 5.63 -14.63
N MET A 74 8.27 5.43 -13.70
CA MET A 74 7.08 4.60 -13.90
C MET A 74 6.09 5.27 -14.86
N ILE A 75 5.82 6.56 -14.70
CA ILE A 75 4.78 7.27 -15.46
C ILE A 75 5.29 7.87 -16.79
N LYS A 76 6.56 8.32 -16.83
CA LYS A 76 7.22 8.90 -18.02
C LYS A 76 6.39 10.05 -18.65
N PRO A 77 6.11 11.15 -17.90
CA PRO A 77 5.28 12.25 -18.39
C PRO A 77 5.89 12.92 -19.63
N LYS A 78 5.06 13.34 -20.58
CA LYS A 78 5.51 13.90 -21.88
C LYS A 78 5.62 15.42 -21.94
N LYS A 79 4.90 16.16 -21.09
CA LYS A 79 4.81 17.63 -21.13
C LYS A 79 5.22 18.27 -19.80
N VAL A 80 4.62 17.87 -18.69
CA VAL A 80 4.83 18.50 -17.36
C VAL A 80 5.10 17.49 -16.26
N PHE A 81 6.05 17.82 -15.39
CA PHE A 81 6.25 17.16 -14.11
C PHE A 81 6.21 18.19 -12.98
N PHE A 82 5.21 18.09 -12.10
CA PHE A 82 4.96 19.06 -11.03
C PHE A 82 5.09 18.40 -9.66
N MET A 83 6.02 18.89 -8.84
CA MET A 83 6.24 18.43 -7.47
C MET A 83 5.73 19.50 -6.50
N ALA A 84 4.76 19.14 -5.65
CA ALA A 84 4.13 20.05 -4.72
C ALA A 84 4.39 19.63 -3.27
N VAL A 85 5.01 20.51 -2.49
CA VAL A 85 5.23 20.34 -1.04
C VAL A 85 4.29 21.29 -0.30
N ASP A 86 3.70 20.86 0.82
CA ASP A 86 2.84 21.73 1.62
C ASP A 86 3.59 22.98 2.10
N GLY A 87 3.01 24.14 1.81
CA GLY A 87 3.43 25.42 2.37
C GLY A 87 2.47 25.89 3.45
N VAL A 88 2.44 27.21 3.68
CA VAL A 88 1.54 27.80 4.68
C VAL A 88 0.08 27.59 4.25
N ALA A 89 -0.72 26.95 5.09
CA ALA A 89 -2.11 26.63 4.81
C ALA A 89 -3.07 27.76 5.26
N PRO A 90 -4.28 27.86 4.70
CA PRO A 90 -5.33 28.75 5.20
C PRO A 90 -5.74 28.41 6.64
N ARG A 91 -6.22 29.41 7.40
CA ARG A 91 -6.62 29.25 8.81
C ARG A 91 -7.70 28.18 9.01
N ALA A 92 -8.59 28.00 8.04
CA ALA A 92 -9.58 26.92 8.02
C ALA A 92 -8.96 25.51 8.20
N LYS A 93 -7.77 25.25 7.63
CA LYS A 93 -7.07 23.96 7.79
C LYS A 93 -6.12 23.94 8.99
N MET A 94 -5.65 25.09 9.45
CA MET A 94 -4.66 25.17 10.53
C MET A 94 -5.14 24.49 11.82
N ASN A 95 -6.43 24.60 12.16
CA ASN A 95 -6.99 23.93 13.34
C ASN A 95 -6.89 22.41 13.23
N GLN A 96 -7.21 21.84 12.06
CA GLN A 96 -7.06 20.41 11.80
C GLN A 96 -5.60 19.97 11.90
N GLN A 97 -4.67 20.75 11.31
CA GLN A 97 -3.24 20.46 11.41
C GLN A 97 -2.78 20.50 12.86
N ARG A 98 -3.20 21.52 13.62
CA ARG A 98 -2.85 21.68 15.03
C ARG A 98 -3.33 20.50 15.87
N SER A 99 -4.60 20.10 15.73
CA SER A 99 -5.13 18.91 16.41
C SER A 99 -4.30 17.65 16.11
N ARG A 100 -3.83 17.48 14.87
CA ARG A 100 -2.94 16.36 14.50
C ARG A 100 -1.56 16.46 15.15
N ARG A 101 -0.95 17.65 15.23
CA ARG A 101 0.38 17.85 15.85
C ARG A 101 0.38 17.68 17.37
N PHE A 102 -0.67 18.15 18.04
CA PHE A 102 -0.86 17.92 19.48
C PHE A 102 -1.03 16.43 19.78
N ARG A 103 -1.79 15.72 18.94
CA ARG A 103 -1.98 14.27 19.10
C ARG A 103 -0.69 13.50 18.88
N SER A 104 0.05 13.76 17.80
CA SER A 104 1.31 13.06 17.50
C SER A 104 2.34 13.25 18.62
N ALA A 105 2.43 14.47 19.19
CA ALA A 105 3.31 14.74 20.33
C ALA A 105 2.90 13.94 21.58
N LYS A 106 1.61 13.99 21.96
CA LYS A 106 1.09 13.25 23.13
C LYS A 106 1.22 11.74 22.97
N GLU A 107 1.01 11.21 21.77
CA GLU A 107 1.21 9.79 21.45
C GLU A 107 2.69 9.40 21.58
N ALA A 108 3.61 10.22 21.08
CA ALA A 108 5.05 9.98 21.18
C ALA A 108 5.53 9.96 22.64
N GLU A 109 5.14 10.95 23.45
CA GLU A 109 5.46 11.02 24.88
C GLU A 109 4.89 9.82 25.64
N SER A 110 3.64 9.45 25.36
CA SER A 110 2.98 8.30 26.00
C SER A 110 3.67 6.98 25.65
N GLN A 111 4.14 6.83 24.42
CA GLN A 111 4.91 5.68 23.98
C GLN A 111 6.26 5.58 24.69
N GLU A 112 7.00 6.69 24.76
CA GLU A 112 8.30 6.76 25.46
C GLU A 112 8.16 6.49 26.96
N ALA A 113 7.21 7.15 27.63
CA ALA A 113 6.91 6.91 29.04
C ALA A 113 6.55 5.44 29.30
N ARG A 114 5.84 4.80 28.38
CA ARG A 114 5.50 3.37 28.46
C ARG A 114 6.73 2.47 28.27
N ALA A 115 7.66 2.81 27.38
CA ALA A 115 8.91 2.06 27.19
C ALA A 115 9.81 2.16 28.44
N ILE A 116 9.95 3.36 29.00
CA ILE A 116 10.72 3.59 30.23
C ILE A 116 10.09 2.83 31.40
N ARG A 117 8.76 2.86 31.57
CA ARG A 117 8.05 2.08 32.60
C ARG A 117 8.25 0.56 32.47
N LYS A 118 8.53 0.07 31.27
CA LYS A 118 8.86 -1.35 31.02
C LYS A 118 10.35 -1.67 31.21
N GLY A 119 11.19 -0.68 31.53
CA GLY A 119 12.63 -0.86 31.67
C GLY A 119 13.39 -0.98 30.36
N GLU A 120 12.81 -0.56 29.23
CA GLU A 120 13.50 -0.55 27.93
C GLU A 120 14.53 0.59 27.89
N THR A 121 15.78 0.29 27.50
CA THR A 121 16.81 1.32 27.31
C THR A 121 16.65 1.97 25.95
N LEU A 122 16.31 3.26 25.93
CA LEU A 122 16.18 4.03 24.70
C LEU A 122 17.56 4.41 24.12
N PRO A 123 17.69 4.55 22.79
CA PRO A 123 18.90 5.07 22.16
C PRO A 123 19.29 6.45 22.71
N SER A 124 20.59 6.76 22.73
CA SER A 124 21.08 8.08 23.18
C SER A 124 20.68 9.23 22.25
N GLU A 125 20.44 8.93 20.98
CA GLU A 125 19.91 9.90 20.01
C GLU A 125 18.42 10.15 20.23
N SER A 126 17.99 11.41 20.11
CA SER A 126 16.57 11.78 20.20
C SER A 126 15.76 11.14 19.07
N ARG A 127 14.49 10.82 19.36
CA ARG A 127 13.53 10.38 18.35
C ARG A 127 13.32 11.48 17.30
N PHE A 128 13.08 11.08 16.05
CA PHE A 128 12.67 12.00 15.00
C PHE A 128 11.27 12.58 15.30
N ASP A 129 11.18 13.89 15.46
CA ASP A 129 9.90 14.60 15.61
C ASP A 129 9.25 14.83 14.24
N SER A 130 8.19 14.08 13.93
CA SER A 130 7.48 14.18 12.65
C SER A 130 6.76 15.52 12.46
N ASN A 131 6.58 16.32 13.52
CA ASN A 131 6.04 17.68 13.43
C ASN A 131 7.01 18.63 12.70
N CYS A 132 8.28 18.24 12.50
CA CYS A 132 9.23 18.99 11.68
C CYS A 132 8.84 19.08 10.20
N ILE A 133 7.92 18.22 9.73
CA ILE A 133 7.32 18.27 8.39
C ILE A 133 6.19 19.31 8.39
N THR A 134 6.59 20.56 8.62
CA THR A 134 5.75 21.76 8.64
C THR A 134 6.57 22.90 8.02
N PRO A 135 5.99 23.76 7.16
CA PRO A 135 6.73 24.86 6.54
C PRO A 135 7.36 25.79 7.59
N GLY A 136 8.58 26.25 7.30
CA GLY A 136 9.32 27.18 8.18
C GLY A 136 10.26 26.49 9.16
N THR A 137 10.25 25.16 9.25
CA THR A 137 11.22 24.42 10.07
C THR A 137 12.58 24.36 9.38
N PRO A 138 13.69 24.17 10.13
CA PRO A 138 15.01 23.94 9.55
C PRO A 138 15.06 22.71 8.64
N PHE A 139 14.35 21.63 9.01
CA PHE A 139 14.27 20.40 8.23
C PHE A 139 13.71 20.64 6.82
N MET A 140 12.58 21.35 6.71
CA MET A 140 11.94 21.63 5.42
C MET A 140 12.80 22.54 4.53
N ALA A 141 13.55 23.48 5.12
CA ALA A 141 14.48 24.32 4.37
C ALA A 141 15.61 23.48 3.73
N ARG A 142 16.23 22.56 4.49
CA ARG A 142 17.25 21.66 3.94
C ARG A 142 16.69 20.70 2.89
N LEU A 143 15.46 20.20 3.10
CA LEU A 143 14.77 19.37 2.11
C LEU A 143 14.49 20.15 0.81
N GLN A 144 14.11 21.43 0.90
CA GLN A 144 13.89 22.30 -0.26
C GLN A 144 15.16 22.45 -1.10
N ASP A 145 16.30 22.67 -0.44
CA ASP A 145 17.59 22.81 -1.11
C ASP A 145 17.96 21.49 -1.81
N ALA A 146 17.82 20.36 -1.11
CA ALA A 146 18.07 19.04 -1.68
C ALA A 146 17.17 18.72 -2.89
N LEU A 147 15.88 19.07 -2.84
CA LEU A 147 14.94 18.89 -3.96
C LEU A 147 15.30 19.79 -5.16
N THR A 148 15.75 21.01 -4.88
CA THR A 148 16.17 21.97 -5.91
C THR A 148 17.40 21.44 -6.65
N GLU A 149 18.43 21.01 -5.91
CA GLU A 149 19.64 20.43 -6.50
C GLU A 149 19.35 19.13 -7.26
N PHE A 150 18.46 18.29 -6.71
CA PHE A 150 18.03 17.05 -7.36
C PHE A 150 17.36 17.33 -8.71
N ALA A 151 16.38 18.25 -8.77
CA ALA A 151 15.69 18.58 -10.01
C ALA A 151 16.63 19.18 -11.07
N GLN A 152 17.53 20.09 -10.66
CA GLN A 152 18.53 20.68 -11.56
C GLN A 152 19.45 19.63 -12.16
N ARG A 153 19.99 18.75 -11.31
CA ARG A 153 20.87 17.65 -11.71
C ARG A 153 20.17 16.69 -12.66
N LYS A 154 18.94 16.27 -12.34
CA LYS A 154 18.14 15.36 -13.17
C LYS A 154 17.86 15.95 -14.55
N VAL A 155 17.45 17.21 -14.66
CA VAL A 155 17.24 17.87 -15.95
C VAL A 155 18.54 17.99 -16.76
N ALA A 156 19.68 18.21 -16.09
CA ALA A 156 20.97 18.31 -16.77
C ALA A 156 21.48 16.94 -17.28
N GLU A 157 21.38 15.90 -16.46
CA GLU A 157 22.03 14.61 -16.67
C GLU A 157 21.11 13.57 -17.35
N ASP A 158 19.85 13.47 -16.93
CA ASP A 158 18.92 12.42 -17.34
C ASP A 158 18.16 12.80 -18.63
N PRO A 159 18.32 12.05 -19.75
CA PRO A 159 17.62 12.32 -20.99
C PRO A 159 16.09 12.29 -20.88
N LEU A 160 15.51 11.51 -19.96
CA LEU A 160 14.05 11.42 -19.78
C LEU A 160 13.45 12.70 -19.17
N TRP A 161 14.26 13.48 -18.47
CA TRP A 161 13.87 14.76 -17.89
C TRP A 161 14.09 15.93 -18.86
N ARG A 162 14.71 15.67 -20.03
CA ARG A 162 14.89 16.68 -21.09
C ARG A 162 13.63 16.78 -21.94
N GLY A 163 13.27 18.00 -22.31
CA GLY A 163 12.10 18.26 -23.17
C GLY A 163 10.76 18.40 -22.43
N ILE A 164 10.74 18.25 -21.11
CA ILE A 164 9.56 18.51 -20.26
C ILE A 164 9.74 19.75 -19.39
N ARG A 165 8.64 20.31 -18.89
CA ARG A 165 8.64 21.37 -17.86
C ARG A 165 8.61 20.74 -16.48
N VAL A 166 9.67 20.93 -15.69
CA VAL A 166 9.73 20.45 -14.31
C VAL A 166 9.45 21.62 -13.37
N VAL A 167 8.36 21.55 -12.60
CA VAL A 167 7.96 22.59 -11.64
C VAL A 167 8.11 22.06 -10.22
N LEU A 168 8.89 22.75 -9.40
CA LEU A 168 8.98 22.52 -7.95
C LEU A 168 8.26 23.66 -7.23
N SER A 169 7.12 23.32 -6.65
CA SER A 169 6.34 24.19 -5.79
C SER A 169 6.60 23.80 -4.33
N GLY A 170 7.63 24.41 -3.75
CA GLY A 170 8.17 24.07 -2.43
C GLY A 170 7.33 24.51 -1.23
N HIS A 171 7.82 24.20 -0.03
CA HIS A 171 7.19 24.62 1.24
C HIS A 171 7.24 26.14 1.47
N GLN A 172 8.13 26.83 0.75
CA GLN A 172 8.31 28.28 0.83
C GLN A 172 7.20 29.05 0.10
N THR A 173 6.43 28.38 -0.75
CA THR A 173 5.28 28.95 -1.44
C THR A 173 3.99 28.65 -0.65
N PRO A 174 3.11 29.62 -0.36
CA PRO A 174 1.87 29.38 0.37
C PRO A 174 0.91 28.40 -0.33
N GLY A 175 0.06 27.75 0.45
CA GLY A 175 -0.94 26.79 0.02
C GLY A 175 -0.53 25.34 0.30
N GLU A 176 -1.49 24.44 0.14
CA GLU A 176 -1.29 23.00 0.29
C GLU A 176 -0.87 22.38 -1.04
N GLY A 177 -0.14 21.26 -1.02
CA GLY A 177 0.39 20.60 -2.20
C GLY A 177 -0.70 20.30 -3.23
N GLU A 178 -1.79 19.64 -2.80
CA GLU A 178 -2.92 19.30 -3.65
C GLU A 178 -3.63 20.52 -4.26
N HIS A 179 -3.75 21.63 -3.51
CA HIS A 179 -4.39 22.84 -4.01
C HIS A 179 -3.48 23.68 -4.91
N LYS A 180 -2.16 23.67 -4.70
CA LYS A 180 -1.18 24.27 -5.63
C LYS A 180 -1.21 23.55 -6.98
N ILE A 181 -1.32 22.23 -6.96
CA ILE A 181 -1.49 21.42 -8.19
C ILE A 181 -2.77 21.83 -8.91
N MET A 182 -3.89 21.91 -8.19
CA MET A 182 -5.17 22.26 -8.80
C MET A 182 -5.21 23.70 -9.31
N GLU A 183 -4.53 24.63 -8.64
CA GLU A 183 -4.31 25.99 -9.12
C GLU A 183 -3.51 26.01 -10.42
N PHE A 184 -2.43 25.23 -10.50
CA PHE A 184 -1.65 25.07 -11.73
C PHE A 184 -2.48 24.46 -12.88
N ILE A 185 -3.30 23.42 -12.61
CA ILE A 185 -4.18 22.82 -13.63
C ILE A 185 -5.18 23.86 -14.14
N ARG A 186 -5.80 24.64 -13.26
CA ARG A 186 -6.72 25.73 -13.66
C ARG A 186 -6.01 26.80 -14.48
N TYR A 187 -4.80 27.19 -14.09
CA TYR A 187 -3.96 28.12 -14.83
C TYR A 187 -3.67 27.62 -16.24
N GLU A 188 -3.17 26.39 -16.40
CA GLU A 188 -2.87 25.80 -17.71
C GLU A 188 -4.11 25.75 -18.61
N ARG A 189 -5.27 25.38 -18.04
CA ARG A 189 -6.55 25.39 -18.77
C ARG A 189 -7.00 26.77 -19.24
N SER A 190 -6.57 27.83 -18.56
CA SER A 190 -6.90 29.20 -18.96
C SER A 190 -6.05 29.71 -20.13
N LEU A 191 -4.99 28.97 -20.49
CA LEU A 191 -4.13 29.32 -21.62
C LEU A 191 -4.86 29.03 -22.95
N PRO A 192 -4.68 29.89 -23.97
CA PRO A 192 -5.43 29.79 -25.24
C PRO A 192 -5.05 28.57 -26.08
N ASP A 193 -3.88 27.99 -25.87
CA ASP A 193 -3.32 26.82 -26.56
C ASP A 193 -3.47 25.52 -25.75
N TYR A 194 -4.28 25.54 -24.69
CA TYR A 194 -4.55 24.35 -23.89
C TYR A 194 -5.26 23.27 -24.70
N ASP A 195 -4.70 22.07 -24.64
CA ASP A 195 -5.23 20.87 -25.27
C ASP A 195 -6.26 20.20 -24.35
N PRO A 196 -7.56 20.16 -24.71
CA PRO A 196 -8.60 19.56 -23.87
C PRO A 196 -8.44 18.05 -23.65
N ASP A 197 -7.67 17.38 -24.50
CA ASP A 197 -7.40 15.94 -24.43
C ASP A 197 -6.13 15.62 -23.61
N THR A 198 -5.58 16.61 -22.90
CA THR A 198 -4.41 16.44 -22.02
C THR A 198 -4.67 15.35 -20.97
N ARG A 199 -3.72 14.41 -20.85
CA ARG A 199 -3.78 13.27 -19.94
C ARG A 199 -3.07 13.60 -18.63
N HIS A 200 -3.82 13.59 -17.52
CA HIS A 200 -3.37 13.96 -16.18
C HIS A 200 -3.20 12.73 -15.28
N CYS A 201 -2.04 12.60 -14.64
CA CYS A 201 -1.78 11.63 -13.58
C CYS A 201 -1.41 12.35 -12.29
N LEU A 202 -2.16 12.13 -11.21
CA LEU A 202 -1.89 12.69 -9.88
C LEU A 202 -1.57 11.55 -8.91
N TYR A 203 -0.41 11.62 -8.26
CA TYR A 203 -0.03 10.68 -7.22
C TYR A 203 -0.42 11.22 -5.84
N GLY A 204 -1.07 10.37 -5.04
CA GLY A 204 -1.33 10.63 -3.62
C GLY A 204 -2.34 9.67 -3.00
N LEU A 205 -2.33 9.57 -1.67
CA LEU A 205 -3.14 8.60 -0.91
C LEU A 205 -4.43 9.19 -0.34
N ASP A 206 -4.67 10.48 -0.47
CA ASP A 206 -5.85 11.12 0.10
C ASP A 206 -7.12 10.88 -0.72
N ALA A 207 -8.27 10.90 -0.02
CA ALA A 207 -9.58 10.74 -0.65
C ALA A 207 -10.00 12.01 -1.40
N ASP A 208 -9.55 13.18 -0.93
CA ASP A 208 -9.90 14.49 -1.48
C ASP A 208 -9.37 14.70 -2.90
N LEU A 209 -8.28 14.01 -3.26
CA LEU A 209 -7.76 13.98 -4.63
C LEU A 209 -8.78 13.46 -5.65
N ILE A 210 -9.70 12.57 -5.24
CA ILE A 210 -10.81 12.12 -6.10
C ILE A 210 -11.78 13.29 -6.36
N MET A 211 -12.12 14.04 -5.30
CA MET A 211 -13.02 15.20 -5.40
C MET A 211 -12.38 16.33 -6.19
N LEU A 212 -11.12 16.66 -5.94
CA LEU A 212 -10.36 17.67 -6.68
C LEU A 212 -10.21 17.29 -8.16
N GLY A 213 -9.88 16.03 -8.44
CA GLY A 213 -9.78 15.52 -9.81
C GLY A 213 -11.10 15.62 -10.57
N LEU A 214 -12.24 15.30 -9.93
CA LEU A 214 -13.57 15.49 -10.52
C LEU A 214 -13.94 16.97 -10.71
N ALA A 215 -13.67 17.82 -9.71
CA ALA A 215 -13.91 19.27 -9.77
C ALA A 215 -13.06 19.98 -10.84
N SER A 216 -11.97 19.35 -11.29
CA SER A 216 -11.17 19.84 -12.42
C SER A 216 -11.87 19.67 -13.78
N HIS A 217 -12.93 18.87 -13.85
CA HIS A 217 -13.67 18.51 -15.06
C HIS A 217 -12.82 17.98 -16.22
N GLN A 218 -11.63 17.43 -15.95
CA GLN A 218 -10.78 16.84 -16.98
C GLN A 218 -11.26 15.44 -17.39
N ALA A 219 -11.34 15.20 -18.69
CA ALA A 219 -11.82 13.94 -19.25
C ALA A 219 -10.83 12.80 -18.99
N HIS A 220 -9.53 13.07 -19.14
CA HIS A 220 -8.46 12.09 -19.00
C HIS A 220 -7.66 12.34 -17.71
N PHE A 221 -8.21 11.92 -16.59
CA PHE A 221 -7.59 12.09 -15.29
C PHE A 221 -7.54 10.76 -14.53
N SER A 222 -6.35 10.38 -14.09
CA SER A 222 -6.15 9.18 -13.27
C SER A 222 -5.36 9.50 -12.00
N LEU A 223 -5.66 8.78 -10.93
CA LEU A 223 -4.94 8.86 -9.67
C LEU A 223 -4.05 7.63 -9.50
N LEU A 224 -2.74 7.85 -9.31
CA LEU A 224 -1.79 6.80 -8.96
C LEU A 224 -1.74 6.65 -7.43
N ARG A 225 -1.99 5.44 -6.93
CA ARG A 225 -2.06 5.16 -5.49
C ARG A 225 -1.32 3.88 -5.17
N GLU A 226 -0.77 3.79 -3.96
CA GLU A 226 -0.17 2.54 -3.47
C GLU A 226 -1.25 1.55 -3.02
N GLU A 227 -0.94 0.26 -3.06
CA GLU A 227 -1.82 -0.80 -2.56
C GLU A 227 -2.01 -0.69 -1.04
N VAL A 228 -3.20 -0.23 -0.62
CA VAL A 228 -3.60 -0.28 0.78
C VAL A 228 -4.14 -1.66 1.11
N ARG A 229 -3.33 -2.49 1.80
CA ARG A 229 -3.80 -3.78 2.32
C ARG A 229 -4.63 -3.60 3.58
N PHE A 230 -5.91 -3.98 3.51
CA PHE A 230 -6.83 -3.92 4.64
C PHE A 230 -6.72 -5.23 5.46
N GLY A 231 -5.98 -5.20 6.58
CA GLY A 231 -5.70 -6.36 7.45
C GLY A 231 -5.10 -5.96 8.80
N GLY A 232 -4.98 -6.91 9.74
CA GLY A 232 -4.54 -6.63 11.12
C GLY A 232 -3.08 -6.16 11.23
N LYS A 233 -2.73 -5.46 12.33
CA LYS A 233 -1.39 -4.86 12.61
C LYS A 233 -0.17 -5.76 12.36
N LYS A 234 -0.32 -7.08 12.28
CA LYS A 234 0.78 -8.02 12.01
C LYS A 234 1.19 -8.11 10.54
N ASP A 235 0.28 -7.93 9.58
CA ASP A 235 0.62 -7.97 8.15
C ASP A 235 1.33 -6.70 7.68
N LYS A 236 1.24 -5.60 8.44
CA LYS A 236 2.00 -4.37 8.22
C LYS A 236 3.49 -4.51 8.57
N LYS A 237 3.85 -5.40 9.50
CA LYS A 237 5.25 -5.58 9.94
C LYS A 237 6.15 -6.26 8.92
N SER A 238 5.61 -7.00 7.95
CA SER A 238 6.43 -7.61 6.89
C SER A 238 6.78 -6.65 5.76
N HIS A 239 6.09 -5.50 5.65
CA HIS A 239 6.34 -4.46 4.64
C HIS A 239 6.85 -3.13 5.24
N GLY A 240 7.05 -3.06 6.57
CA GLY A 240 7.51 -1.86 7.29
C GLY A 240 9.03 -1.65 7.30
N LYS A 241 9.83 -2.63 6.89
CA LYS A 241 11.20 -2.34 6.45
C LYS A 241 11.05 -1.55 5.17
N ALA A 242 11.64 -0.35 5.09
CA ALA A 242 11.75 0.47 3.87
C ALA A 242 11.97 -0.43 2.64
N SER A 243 10.88 -0.89 2.04
CA SER A 243 10.95 -1.85 0.98
C SER A 243 11.24 -1.01 -0.24
N ALA A 244 12.29 -1.39 -0.97
CA ALA A 244 12.59 -0.90 -2.29
C ALA A 244 11.27 -0.49 -3.02
N PRO A 245 11.10 0.78 -3.45
CA PRO A 245 9.88 1.25 -4.12
C PRO A 245 9.37 0.32 -5.23
N GLU A 246 10.30 -0.40 -5.86
CA GLU A 246 10.12 -1.42 -6.89
C GLU A 246 9.25 -2.61 -6.44
N THR A 247 9.09 -2.83 -5.14
CA THR A 247 8.26 -3.92 -4.57
C THR A 247 6.85 -3.49 -4.20
N ILE A 248 6.54 -2.20 -4.33
CA ILE A 248 5.23 -1.63 -4.01
C ILE A 248 4.28 -1.86 -5.19
N THR A 249 3.11 -2.43 -4.91
CA THR A 249 2.04 -2.54 -5.89
C THR A 249 1.31 -1.20 -6.02
N PHE A 250 1.06 -0.74 -7.25
CA PHE A 250 0.30 0.48 -7.52
C PHE A 250 -1.07 0.18 -8.13
N PHE A 251 -2.04 1.00 -7.74
CA PHE A 251 -3.36 1.11 -8.34
C PHE A 251 -3.45 2.38 -9.18
N LEU A 252 -4.01 2.23 -10.38
CA LEU A 252 -4.44 3.36 -11.18
C LEU A 252 -5.97 3.47 -11.08
N LEU A 253 -6.45 4.56 -10.48
CA LEU A 253 -7.86 4.88 -10.37
C LEU A 253 -8.26 5.84 -11.49
N HIS A 254 -9.22 5.44 -12.32
CA HIS A 254 -9.61 6.22 -13.51
C HIS A 254 -10.84 7.08 -13.23
N LEU A 255 -10.66 8.40 -13.17
CA LEU A 255 -11.78 9.33 -12.95
C LEU A 255 -12.69 9.41 -14.18
N SER A 256 -12.17 9.13 -15.38
CA SER A 256 -13.00 8.98 -16.59
C SER A 256 -14.13 7.96 -16.38
N LEU A 257 -13.81 6.82 -15.78
CA LEU A 257 -14.77 5.76 -15.50
C LEU A 257 -15.71 6.13 -14.35
N LEU A 258 -15.19 6.82 -13.33
CA LEU A 258 -16.02 7.31 -12.23
C LEU A 258 -17.12 8.26 -12.74
N ARG A 259 -16.81 9.13 -13.70
CA ARG A 259 -17.80 10.01 -14.34
C ARG A 259 -18.89 9.23 -15.05
N ASP A 260 -18.53 8.17 -15.79
CA ASP A 260 -19.52 7.29 -16.43
C ASP A 260 -20.38 6.54 -15.39
N TYR A 261 -19.82 6.12 -14.25
CA TYR A 261 -20.59 5.52 -13.14
C TYR A 261 -21.52 6.53 -12.47
N ILE A 262 -21.10 7.78 -12.28
CA ILE A 262 -21.96 8.86 -11.79
C ILE A 262 -23.13 9.08 -12.77
N ASP A 263 -22.86 9.11 -14.08
CA ASP A 263 -23.93 9.19 -15.08
C ASP A 263 -24.89 7.99 -14.98
N ILE A 264 -24.40 6.75 -14.78
CA ILE A 264 -25.26 5.58 -14.53
C ILE A 264 -26.16 5.78 -13.30
N GLU A 265 -25.61 6.31 -12.22
CA GLU A 265 -26.32 6.50 -10.96
C GLU A 265 -27.43 7.57 -11.07
N PHE A 266 -27.23 8.62 -11.86
CA PHE A 266 -28.14 9.79 -11.92
C PHE A 266 -28.89 9.97 -13.24
N ARG A 267 -28.61 9.20 -14.31
CA ARG A 267 -29.25 9.37 -15.63
C ARG A 267 -30.77 9.24 -15.61
N SER A 268 -31.34 8.55 -14.63
CA SER A 268 -32.80 8.43 -14.48
C SER A 268 -33.46 9.81 -14.34
N LEU A 269 -32.76 10.78 -13.75
CA LEU A 269 -33.26 12.15 -13.59
C LEU A 269 -33.51 12.86 -14.92
N ARG A 270 -32.88 12.42 -16.01
CA ARG A 270 -33.07 13.04 -17.33
C ARG A 270 -34.53 13.07 -17.79
N ALA A 271 -35.35 12.13 -17.33
CA ALA A 271 -36.78 12.08 -17.64
C ALA A 271 -37.63 13.04 -16.78
N ASP A 272 -37.18 13.35 -15.57
CA ASP A 272 -37.97 14.04 -14.54
C ASP A 272 -37.61 15.53 -14.38
N LEU A 273 -36.44 15.95 -14.88
CA LEU A 273 -35.97 17.33 -14.71
C LEU A 273 -36.75 18.34 -15.57
N LYS A 274 -37.06 19.49 -14.96
CA LYS A 274 -37.67 20.66 -15.63
C LYS A 274 -36.69 21.46 -16.48
N PHE A 275 -35.39 21.17 -16.36
CA PHE A 275 -34.28 21.81 -17.06
C PHE A 275 -33.37 20.74 -17.70
N GLY A 276 -32.46 21.15 -18.58
CA GLY A 276 -31.60 20.22 -19.31
C GLY A 276 -30.63 19.46 -18.39
N TYR A 277 -30.56 18.13 -18.56
CA TYR A 277 -29.58 17.29 -17.87
C TYR A 277 -28.16 17.55 -18.41
N ASP A 278 -27.27 17.96 -17.52
CA ASP A 278 -25.84 18.15 -17.71
C ASP A 278 -25.06 17.35 -16.64
N LEU A 279 -24.24 16.39 -17.10
CA LEU A 279 -23.42 15.55 -16.22
C LEU A 279 -22.39 16.37 -15.45
N GLU A 280 -21.83 17.43 -16.04
CA GLU A 280 -20.80 18.24 -15.36
C GLU A 280 -21.39 18.97 -14.16
N ARG A 281 -22.65 19.40 -14.25
CA ARG A 281 -23.37 20.00 -13.13
C ARG A 281 -23.84 18.97 -12.09
N ILE A 282 -24.14 17.74 -12.52
CA ILE A 282 -24.38 16.63 -11.58
C ILE A 282 -23.12 16.28 -10.80
N ILE A 283 -21.94 16.26 -11.45
CA ILE A 283 -20.66 16.04 -10.78
C ILE A 283 -20.39 17.15 -9.76
N ASP A 284 -20.65 18.40 -10.14
CA ASP A 284 -20.58 19.56 -9.24
C ASP A 284 -21.39 19.34 -7.95
N ASP A 285 -22.67 18.99 -8.10
CA ASP A 285 -23.54 18.71 -6.96
C ASP A 285 -23.09 17.46 -6.20
N TRP A 286 -22.60 16.42 -6.89
CA TRP A 286 -22.09 15.20 -6.27
C TRP A 286 -20.87 15.47 -5.37
N VAL A 287 -19.97 16.36 -5.78
CA VAL A 287 -18.83 16.83 -4.99
C VAL A 287 -19.32 17.56 -3.73
N LEU A 288 -20.30 18.46 -3.85
CA LEU A 288 -20.93 19.12 -2.70
C LEU A 288 -21.53 18.11 -1.72
N LEU A 289 -22.28 17.12 -2.20
CA LEU A 289 -22.84 16.06 -1.36
C LEU A 289 -21.76 15.23 -0.67
N GLY A 290 -20.62 15.00 -1.34
CA GLY A 290 -19.44 14.39 -0.74
C GLY A 290 -18.90 15.18 0.45
N PHE A 291 -18.81 16.50 0.35
CA PHE A 291 -18.31 17.35 1.44
C PHE A 291 -19.23 17.40 2.67
N LEU A 292 -20.53 17.14 2.52
CA LEU A 292 -21.45 17.01 3.65
C LEU A 292 -21.14 15.77 4.51
N VAL A 293 -20.64 14.70 3.90
CA VAL A 293 -20.19 13.51 4.65
C VAL A 293 -18.89 13.79 5.39
N GLY A 294 -17.99 14.56 4.78
CA GLY A 294 -16.77 15.00 5.43
C GLY A 294 -15.84 15.79 4.52
N ASN A 295 -15.04 16.64 5.15
CA ASN A 295 -13.93 17.36 4.52
C ASN A 295 -12.95 17.77 5.63
N ASP A 296 -11.80 18.32 5.24
CA ASP A 296 -10.74 18.69 6.18
C ASP A 296 -11.00 20.00 6.97
N PHE A 297 -12.02 20.78 6.61
CA PHE A 297 -12.20 22.17 7.08
C PHE A 297 -13.41 22.35 8.00
N LEU A 298 -14.44 21.52 7.83
CA LEU A 298 -15.66 21.52 8.64
C LEU A 298 -15.79 20.24 9.45
N PRO A 299 -16.29 20.32 10.69
CA PRO A 299 -16.68 19.13 11.43
C PRO A 299 -17.77 18.35 10.68
N HIS A 300 -17.74 17.03 10.82
CA HIS A 300 -18.76 16.16 10.25
C HIS A 300 -20.12 16.46 10.88
N LEU A 301 -21.15 16.53 10.04
CA LEU A 301 -22.54 16.55 10.51
C LEU A 301 -22.80 15.30 11.38
N PRO A 302 -23.56 15.44 12.48
CA PRO A 302 -23.95 14.31 13.31
C PRO A 302 -24.58 13.19 12.48
N ASP A 303 -24.25 11.94 12.81
CA ASP A 303 -24.84 10.71 12.24
C ASP A 303 -24.64 10.45 10.74
N LEU A 304 -24.01 11.38 10.00
CA LEU A 304 -23.62 11.19 8.61
C LEU A 304 -22.25 10.53 8.48
N HIS A 305 -22.24 9.20 8.44
CA HIS A 305 -21.01 8.41 8.29
C HIS A 305 -21.11 7.41 7.12
N ILE A 306 -20.00 7.18 6.41
CA ILE A 306 -19.96 6.21 5.29
C ILE A 306 -20.35 4.80 5.74
N HIS A 307 -19.97 4.40 6.96
CA HIS A 307 -20.36 3.11 7.52
C HIS A 307 -21.87 2.95 7.72
N SER A 308 -22.59 4.06 7.83
CA SER A 308 -24.05 4.13 8.00
C SER A 308 -24.76 4.38 6.65
N GLU A 309 -24.12 4.09 5.52
CA GLU A 309 -24.67 4.29 4.16
C GLU A 309 -25.12 5.74 3.87
N ALA A 310 -24.42 6.72 4.45
CA ALA A 310 -24.75 8.15 4.27
C ALA A 310 -24.75 8.62 2.80
N LEU A 311 -23.81 8.15 1.97
CA LEU A 311 -23.70 8.59 0.57
C LEU A 311 -24.93 8.20 -0.29
N PRO A 312 -25.36 6.92 -0.33
CA PRO A 312 -26.61 6.55 -0.99
C PRO A 312 -27.82 7.34 -0.48
N MET A 313 -27.89 7.59 0.84
CA MET A 313 -28.97 8.39 1.41
C MET A 313 -28.97 9.81 0.84
N LEU A 314 -27.83 10.51 0.86
CA LEU A 314 -27.70 11.86 0.30
C LEU A 314 -28.07 11.91 -1.18
N TRP A 315 -27.64 10.92 -1.97
CA TRP A 315 -27.96 10.83 -3.40
C TRP A 315 -29.43 10.53 -3.65
N ASN A 316 -30.06 9.69 -2.84
CA ASN A 316 -31.50 9.39 -2.96
C ASN A 316 -32.34 10.61 -2.59
N THR A 317 -31.96 11.36 -1.55
CA THR A 317 -32.57 12.65 -1.22
C THR A 317 -32.39 13.63 -2.38
N TYR A 318 -31.21 13.66 -3.00
CA TYR A 318 -30.92 14.54 -4.14
C TYR A 318 -31.80 14.18 -5.36
N LYS A 319 -31.93 12.88 -5.68
CA LYS A 319 -32.79 12.41 -6.77
C LYS A 319 -34.27 12.77 -6.56
N LYS A 320 -34.74 12.84 -5.31
CA LYS A 320 -36.10 13.28 -4.96
C LYS A 320 -36.28 14.80 -5.07
N VAL A 321 -35.30 15.57 -4.61
CA VAL A 321 -35.40 17.03 -4.53
C VAL A 321 -35.12 17.71 -5.87
N LEU A 322 -34.11 17.28 -6.63
CA LEU A 322 -33.66 17.98 -7.84
C LEU A 322 -34.79 18.23 -8.88
N PRO A 323 -35.71 17.29 -9.17
CA PRO A 323 -36.84 17.52 -10.08
C PRO A 323 -37.81 18.62 -9.62
N THR A 324 -37.84 18.93 -8.32
CA THR A 324 -38.68 20.00 -7.77
C THR A 324 -38.10 21.39 -8.04
N LEU A 325 -36.77 21.47 -8.18
CA LEU A 325 -35.99 22.71 -8.30
C LEU A 325 -35.99 23.27 -9.73
N ASP A 326 -35.49 24.50 -9.85
CA ASP A 326 -35.30 25.24 -11.11
C ASP A 326 -33.88 25.13 -11.70
N GLY A 327 -32.98 24.39 -11.04
CA GLY A 327 -31.62 24.12 -11.49
C GLY A 327 -30.81 23.31 -10.48
N TYR A 328 -29.49 23.26 -10.70
CA TYR A 328 -28.51 22.55 -9.85
C TYR A 328 -28.25 23.28 -8.51
N LEU A 329 -27.74 22.55 -7.50
CA LEU A 329 -27.45 23.10 -6.18
C LEU A 329 -26.25 24.04 -6.19
N GLN A 330 -25.26 23.76 -7.02
CA GLN A 330 -24.09 24.62 -7.20
C GLN A 330 -23.67 24.73 -8.67
N CYS A 331 -22.90 25.77 -8.97
CA CYS A 331 -22.30 25.97 -10.29
C CYS A 331 -20.87 26.52 -10.14
N ASN A 332 -19.86 25.76 -10.57
CA ASN A 332 -18.45 26.17 -10.47
C ASN A 332 -18.06 26.66 -9.07
N GLY A 333 -18.53 25.92 -8.07
CA GLY A 333 -18.29 26.15 -6.66
C GLY A 333 -19.18 27.20 -6.01
N GLU A 334 -20.15 27.82 -6.68
CA GLU A 334 -21.08 28.80 -6.09
C GLU A 334 -22.44 28.16 -5.79
N ILE A 335 -22.88 28.28 -4.54
CA ILE A 335 -24.10 27.64 -4.04
C ILE A 335 -25.33 28.48 -4.39
N ALA A 336 -26.36 27.84 -4.94
CA ALA A 336 -27.70 28.38 -5.01
C ALA A 336 -28.44 28.17 -3.68
N LEU A 337 -28.37 29.15 -2.77
CA LEU A 337 -28.83 29.03 -1.39
C LEU A 337 -30.29 28.56 -1.26
N HIS A 338 -31.21 29.08 -2.10
CA HIS A 338 -32.62 28.67 -2.05
C HIS A 338 -32.82 27.20 -2.39
N ARG A 339 -32.02 26.66 -3.32
CA ARG A 339 -32.05 25.25 -3.72
C ARG A 339 -31.42 24.36 -2.67
N LEU A 340 -30.30 24.80 -2.10
CA LEU A 340 -29.65 24.07 -1.01
C LEU A 340 -30.55 24.00 0.23
N GLN A 341 -31.26 25.08 0.56
CA GLN A 341 -32.22 25.08 1.66
C GLN A 341 -33.35 24.08 1.44
N ALA A 342 -33.90 23.98 0.23
CA ALA A 342 -34.91 22.97 -0.10
C ALA A 342 -34.37 21.53 0.03
N TYR A 343 -33.10 21.32 -0.31
CA TYR A 343 -32.43 20.05 -0.10
C TYR A 343 -32.28 19.71 1.40
N PHE A 344 -31.76 20.65 2.21
CA PHE A 344 -31.63 20.46 3.66
C PHE A 344 -32.97 20.25 4.36
N ALA A 345 -34.04 20.93 3.92
CA ALA A 345 -35.37 20.74 4.46
C ALA A 345 -35.89 19.30 4.27
N THR A 346 -35.55 18.65 3.15
CA THR A 346 -35.88 17.23 2.93
C THR A 346 -34.93 16.31 3.68
N LEU A 347 -33.65 16.67 3.77
CA LEU A 347 -32.64 15.92 4.50
C LEU A 347 -32.89 15.92 6.02
N ALA A 348 -33.50 16.98 6.57
CA ALA A 348 -33.87 17.10 7.97
C ALA A 348 -34.74 15.94 8.45
N GLN A 349 -35.58 15.37 7.58
CA GLN A 349 -36.42 14.20 7.93
C GLN A 349 -35.57 13.00 8.37
N PHE A 350 -34.40 12.79 7.76
CA PHE A 350 -33.50 11.71 8.14
C PHE A 350 -32.91 11.91 9.54
N ASP A 351 -32.56 13.15 9.86
CA ASP A 351 -32.06 13.53 11.17
C ASP A 351 -33.14 13.32 12.24
N ASP A 352 -34.37 13.76 11.95
CA ASP A 352 -35.53 13.55 12.83
C ASP A 352 -35.80 12.05 13.06
N ASP A 353 -35.78 11.23 12.01
CA ASP A 353 -35.98 9.78 12.13
C ASP A 353 -34.88 9.11 12.95
N THR A 354 -33.62 9.53 12.76
CA THR A 354 -32.47 9.02 13.52
C THR A 354 -32.56 9.41 15.00
N LEU A 355 -32.97 10.64 15.30
CA LEU A 355 -33.18 11.11 16.66
C LEU A 355 -34.33 10.35 17.34
N ARG A 356 -35.43 10.08 16.63
CA ARG A 356 -36.54 9.26 17.13
C ARG A 356 -36.10 7.83 17.48
N GLU A 357 -35.28 7.21 16.64
CA GLU A 357 -34.72 5.88 16.89
C GLU A 357 -33.86 5.88 18.15
N LYS A 358 -32.97 6.87 18.30
CA LYS A 358 -32.13 7.04 19.49
C LYS A 358 -32.93 7.26 20.78
N CYS A 359 -33.98 8.09 20.74
CA CYS A 359 -34.91 8.26 21.86
C CYS A 359 -35.53 6.91 22.25
N SER A 360 -36.03 6.17 21.26
CA SER A 360 -36.68 4.88 21.46
C SER A 360 -35.72 3.85 22.07
N ASP A 361 -34.48 3.77 21.57
CA ASP A 361 -33.43 2.91 22.10
C ASP A 361 -33.06 3.28 23.54
N MET A 362 -32.91 4.58 23.83
CA MET A 362 -32.59 5.05 25.17
C MET A 362 -33.71 4.72 26.16
N ARG A 363 -34.98 4.88 25.76
CA ARG A 363 -36.14 4.45 26.54
C ARG A 363 -36.13 2.94 26.80
N TRP A 364 -35.89 2.14 25.77
CA TRP A 364 -35.81 0.68 25.91
C TRP A 364 -34.66 0.24 26.84
N MET A 365 -33.50 0.90 26.75
CA MET A 365 -32.35 0.66 27.62
C MET A 365 -32.64 1.03 29.07
N LYS A 366 -33.25 2.19 29.32
CA LYS A 366 -33.71 2.62 30.66
C LYS A 366 -34.74 1.63 31.23
N GLY A 367 -35.69 1.17 30.40
CA GLY A 367 -36.66 0.15 30.78
C GLY A 367 -36.02 -1.19 31.17
N ARG A 368 -35.04 -1.68 30.40
CA ARG A 368 -34.29 -2.91 30.72
C ARG A 368 -33.40 -2.79 31.95
N GLN A 369 -32.80 -1.62 32.17
CA GLN A 369 -32.04 -1.34 33.39
C GLN A 369 -32.97 -1.30 34.61
N GLY A 370 -34.12 -0.65 34.49
CA GLY A 370 -35.18 -0.63 35.51
C GLY A 370 -35.66 -2.04 35.85
N GLU A 371 -35.96 -2.88 34.85
CA GLU A 371 -36.33 -4.29 35.07
C GLU A 371 -35.22 -5.11 35.74
N ARG A 372 -33.96 -4.87 35.37
CA ARG A 372 -32.81 -5.57 35.97
C ARG A 372 -32.64 -5.18 37.44
N MET A 373 -32.77 -3.89 37.73
CA MET A 373 -32.68 -3.33 39.08
C MET A 373 -33.86 -3.80 39.94
N ALA A 374 -35.07 -3.87 39.37
CA ALA A 374 -36.26 -4.44 40.02
C ALA A 374 -36.03 -5.90 40.44
N ARG A 375 -35.51 -6.74 39.54
CA ARG A 375 -35.19 -8.15 39.83
C ARG A 375 -34.07 -8.31 40.87
N GLU A 376 -33.16 -7.36 40.94
CA GLU A 376 -32.05 -7.36 41.91
C GLU A 376 -32.53 -6.95 43.31
N LEU A 377 -33.41 -5.94 43.40
CA LEU A 377 -34.09 -5.55 44.63
C LEU A 377 -35.01 -6.65 45.17
N GLU A 378 -35.73 -7.36 44.29
CA GLU A 378 -36.57 -8.50 44.64
C GLU A 378 -35.75 -9.68 45.20
N ARG A 379 -34.56 -9.95 44.63
CA ARG A 379 -33.61 -10.95 45.16
C ARG A 379 -33.04 -10.58 46.52
N LEU A 380 -32.92 -9.30 46.82
CA LEU A 380 -32.45 -8.76 48.09
C LEU A 380 -33.58 -8.60 49.13
N GLY A 381 -34.82 -8.94 48.77
CA GLY A 381 -35.99 -8.84 49.66
C GLY A 381 -36.37 -7.40 50.02
N GLN A 382 -36.01 -6.43 49.18
CA GLN A 382 -36.29 -5.02 49.40
C GLN A 382 -37.67 -4.62 48.83
N PRO A 383 -38.36 -3.64 49.45
CA PRO A 383 -39.70 -3.25 49.03
C PRO A 383 -39.71 -2.64 47.62
N PRO A 384 -40.77 -2.89 46.81
CA PRO A 384 -40.90 -2.37 45.44
C PRO A 384 -40.75 -0.84 45.35
N ASP A 385 -41.25 -0.14 46.37
CA ASP A 385 -41.27 1.32 46.49
C ASP A 385 -39.85 1.96 46.50
N LEU A 386 -38.80 1.16 46.73
CA LEU A 386 -37.43 1.65 46.67
C LEU A 386 -36.96 1.90 45.23
N LEU A 387 -37.48 1.15 44.25
CA LEU A 387 -37.17 1.35 42.83
C LEU A 387 -37.71 2.69 42.34
N ASP A 388 -38.93 3.06 42.73
CA ASP A 388 -39.54 4.34 42.37
C ASP A 388 -38.79 5.53 42.98
N ASN A 389 -38.32 5.41 44.22
CA ASN A 389 -37.49 6.44 44.85
C ASN A 389 -36.09 6.57 44.21
N LEU A 390 -35.48 5.47 43.76
CA LEU A 390 -34.17 5.48 43.09
C LEU A 390 -34.23 5.99 41.64
N LEU A 391 -35.36 5.76 40.95
CA LEU A 391 -35.59 6.30 39.61
C LEU A 391 -36.02 7.78 39.64
N ALA A 392 -36.64 8.24 40.73
CA ALA A 392 -37.03 9.63 40.93
C ALA A 392 -35.83 10.57 41.20
N ASP A 393 -34.75 10.09 41.82
CA ASP A 393 -33.54 10.89 42.12
C ASP A 393 -32.70 11.26 40.87
N GLY A 394 -33.02 10.70 39.69
CA GLY A 394 -32.40 11.04 38.41
C GLY A 394 -33.08 12.16 37.62
N ALA A 395 -34.21 12.69 38.11
CA ALA A 395 -35.00 13.72 37.43
C ALA A 395 -35.23 14.92 38.35
N SER A 396 -34.26 15.83 38.45
CA SER A 396 -34.52 17.12 39.10
C SER A 396 -35.29 18.04 38.15
N GLY A 397 -36.59 18.23 38.40
CA GLY A 397 -37.35 19.32 37.78
C GLY A 397 -38.88 19.19 37.81
N ASN A 398 -39.49 19.44 38.98
CA ASN A 398 -40.87 19.91 39.24
C ASN A 398 -42.04 19.48 38.32
N SER A 399 -43.03 18.79 38.89
CA SER A 399 -44.32 19.40 39.24
C SER A 399 -45.14 18.52 40.19
N ALA A 400 -45.56 19.13 41.30
CA ALA A 400 -46.58 18.61 42.21
C ALA A 400 -47.92 18.44 41.49
N GLY A 401 -48.75 17.53 42.02
CA GLY A 401 -49.95 17.01 41.36
C GLY A 401 -50.98 18.04 40.89
N THR A 402 -51.56 17.71 39.74
CA THR A 402 -52.93 18.03 39.38
C THR A 402 -53.42 16.91 38.47
N GLU A 403 -54.45 16.19 38.93
CA GLU A 403 -55.28 15.37 38.06
C GLU A 403 -56.01 16.35 37.13
N ASP A 404 -55.59 16.44 35.86
CA ASP A 404 -56.48 16.92 34.80
C ASP A 404 -56.01 16.40 33.44
N SER A 405 -57.01 15.99 32.67
CA SER A 405 -56.94 15.42 31.34
C SER A 405 -56.30 16.37 30.33
N ASP A 406 -55.31 15.88 29.57
CA ASP A 406 -55.30 16.13 28.13
C ASP A 406 -54.51 15.04 27.40
N SER A 407 -55.02 14.65 26.24
CA SER A 407 -54.47 13.62 25.38
C SER A 407 -53.19 14.10 24.67
N THR A 408 -52.06 14.20 25.38
CA THR A 408 -50.76 14.35 24.72
C THR A 408 -50.42 13.04 24.00
N SER A 409 -50.24 13.12 22.69
CA SER A 409 -49.93 11.96 21.86
C SER A 409 -48.52 11.45 22.20
N GLU A 410 -48.25 10.15 22.02
CA GLU A 410 -46.88 9.62 22.20
C GLU A 410 -45.85 10.36 21.34
N ASP A 411 -46.29 10.95 20.22
CA ASP A 411 -45.50 11.77 19.32
C ASP A 411 -45.08 13.12 19.94
N ASP A 412 -45.93 13.75 20.77
CA ASP A 412 -45.58 15.02 21.44
C ASP A 412 -44.47 14.80 22.49
N PHE A 413 -44.55 13.70 23.25
CA PHE A 413 -43.51 13.32 24.20
C PHE A 413 -42.18 12.96 23.53
N LEU A 414 -42.22 12.34 22.35
CA LEU A 414 -41.02 12.06 21.54
C LEU A 414 -40.39 13.36 21.05
N ALA A 415 -41.19 14.33 20.61
CA ALA A 415 -40.70 15.63 20.16
C ALA A 415 -39.98 16.40 21.29
N ASP A 416 -40.54 16.41 22.50
CA ASP A 416 -39.91 17.04 23.66
C ASP A 416 -38.56 16.39 24.02
N GLU A 417 -38.48 15.05 23.98
CA GLU A 417 -37.22 14.34 24.22
C GLU A 417 -36.18 14.61 23.14
N MET A 418 -36.57 14.66 21.87
CA MET A 418 -35.68 15.02 20.77
C MET A 418 -35.10 16.42 20.99
N GLN A 419 -35.93 17.37 21.42
CA GLN A 419 -35.50 18.73 21.73
C GLN A 419 -34.56 18.78 22.93
N MET A 420 -34.80 17.95 23.96
CA MET A 420 -33.91 17.83 25.12
C MET A 420 -32.53 17.24 24.73
N MET A 421 -32.48 16.24 23.86
CA MET A 421 -31.20 15.70 23.36
C MET A 421 -30.41 16.72 22.55
N LYS A 422 -31.09 17.49 21.69
CA LYS A 422 -30.45 18.61 20.99
C LYS A 422 -29.91 19.61 22.00
N GLN A 423 -30.70 19.99 23.01
CA GLN A 423 -30.27 20.90 24.06
C GLN A 423 -29.01 20.39 24.78
N GLU A 424 -28.98 19.11 25.18
CA GLU A 424 -27.81 18.48 25.81
C GLU A 424 -26.58 18.49 24.88
N TYR A 425 -26.78 18.30 23.57
CA TYR A 425 -25.70 18.39 22.60
C TYR A 425 -25.11 19.80 22.50
N TYR A 426 -25.95 20.83 22.30
CA TYR A 426 -25.47 22.20 22.18
C TYR A 426 -24.85 22.70 23.49
N GLN A 427 -25.46 22.42 24.63
CA GLN A 427 -24.96 22.87 25.94
C GLN A 427 -23.75 22.06 26.41
N GLY A 428 -23.82 20.73 26.29
CA GLY A 428 -22.80 19.82 26.79
C GLY A 428 -21.58 19.71 25.87
N LYS A 429 -21.76 19.53 24.56
CA LYS A 429 -20.64 19.35 23.62
C LYS A 429 -20.10 20.67 23.07
N MET A 430 -20.99 21.57 22.66
CA MET A 430 -20.57 22.84 22.04
C MET A 430 -20.36 23.97 23.06
N GLY A 431 -20.86 23.82 24.31
CA GLY A 431 -20.82 24.89 25.29
C GLY A 431 -21.68 26.11 24.90
N LEU A 432 -22.69 25.91 24.06
CA LEU A 432 -23.55 26.96 23.50
C LEU A 432 -24.93 26.99 24.18
N GLN A 433 -25.54 28.17 24.21
CA GLN A 433 -26.93 28.31 24.64
C GLN A 433 -27.88 27.72 23.59
N PHE A 434 -28.93 27.02 24.03
CA PHE A 434 -29.90 26.39 23.13
C PHE A 434 -31.07 27.34 22.81
N ASP A 435 -30.76 28.46 22.15
CA ASP A 435 -31.75 29.41 21.66
C ASP A 435 -31.74 29.53 20.13
N GLU A 436 -32.77 30.16 19.56
CA GLU A 436 -32.87 30.31 18.10
C GLU A 436 -31.78 31.23 17.52
N THR A 437 -31.27 32.18 18.31
CA THR A 437 -30.26 33.14 17.85
C THR A 437 -28.93 32.44 17.60
N GLU A 438 -28.49 31.62 18.56
CA GLU A 438 -27.24 30.88 18.46
C GLU A 438 -27.35 29.75 17.43
N ARG A 439 -28.49 29.03 17.36
CA ARG A 439 -28.72 28.04 16.28
C ARG A 439 -28.68 28.67 14.89
N ARG A 440 -29.28 29.84 14.71
CA ARG A 440 -29.23 30.57 13.44
C ARG A 440 -27.81 31.03 13.12
N ARG A 441 -27.04 31.47 14.12
CA ARG A 441 -25.62 31.83 13.95
C ARG A 441 -24.79 30.62 13.51
N GLN A 442 -24.95 29.47 14.16
CA GLN A 442 -24.25 28.23 13.80
C GLN A 442 -24.59 27.78 12.37
N THR A 443 -25.86 27.85 12.01
CA THR A 443 -26.32 27.56 10.64
C THR A 443 -25.63 28.46 9.62
N ARG A 444 -25.59 29.78 9.86
CA ARG A 444 -24.97 30.74 8.94
C ARG A 444 -23.47 30.48 8.79
N GLU A 445 -22.74 30.23 9.88
CA GLU A 445 -21.30 29.94 9.81
C GLU A 445 -21.00 28.59 9.15
N TYR A 446 -21.83 27.58 9.36
CA TYR A 446 -21.68 26.28 8.71
C TYR A 446 -21.91 26.37 7.19
N VAL A 447 -23.00 27.02 6.77
CA VAL A 447 -23.30 27.22 5.33
C VAL A 447 -22.26 28.12 4.66
N ARG A 448 -21.80 29.18 5.34
CA ARG A 448 -20.66 29.97 4.87
C ARG A 448 -19.42 29.10 4.71
N GLY A 449 -19.15 28.20 5.63
CA GLY A 449 -18.05 27.26 5.51
C GLY A 449 -18.17 26.31 4.33
N LEU A 450 -19.36 25.80 4.02
CA LEU A 450 -19.59 24.97 2.82
C LEU A 450 -19.23 25.73 1.55
N GLN A 451 -19.62 27.00 1.48
CA GLN A 451 -19.26 27.88 0.38
C GLN A 451 -17.75 28.15 0.31
N TRP A 452 -17.08 28.32 1.46
CA TRP A 452 -15.62 28.48 1.52
C TRP A 452 -14.92 27.25 0.95
N VAL A 453 -15.36 26.04 1.33
CA VAL A 453 -14.78 24.78 0.84
C VAL A 453 -14.96 24.65 -0.67
N LEU A 454 -16.17 24.91 -1.19
CA LEU A 454 -16.39 24.85 -2.64
C LEU A 454 -15.54 25.86 -3.40
N TYR A 455 -15.43 27.09 -2.94
CA TYR A 455 -14.51 28.05 -3.56
C TYR A 455 -13.06 27.58 -3.51
N TYR A 456 -12.61 27.00 -2.40
CA TYR A 456 -11.25 26.50 -2.29
C TYR A 456 -10.91 25.44 -3.34
N TYR A 457 -11.85 24.54 -3.65
CA TYR A 457 -11.68 23.47 -4.64
C TYR A 457 -11.81 23.99 -6.08
N TYR A 458 -12.81 24.81 -6.38
CA TYR A 458 -13.12 25.24 -7.76
C TYR A 458 -12.40 26.53 -8.18
N ARG A 459 -12.17 27.46 -7.26
CA ARG A 459 -11.68 28.83 -7.53
C ARG A 459 -10.34 29.15 -6.84
N GLY A 460 -9.89 28.32 -5.90
CA GLY A 460 -8.73 28.59 -5.04
C GLY A 460 -9.12 29.34 -3.75
N VAL A 461 -8.14 29.70 -2.92
CA VAL A 461 -8.39 30.24 -1.55
C VAL A 461 -9.28 31.49 -1.59
N PRO A 462 -10.52 31.44 -1.04
CA PRO A 462 -11.39 32.62 -0.98
C PRO A 462 -11.04 33.54 0.20
N SER A 463 -10.54 32.98 1.30
CA SER A 463 -10.05 33.71 2.47
C SER A 463 -8.97 32.93 3.20
N TRP A 464 -7.86 33.59 3.50
CA TRP A 464 -6.78 33.04 4.30
C TRP A 464 -7.08 33.06 5.82
N GLY A 465 -7.88 34.04 6.26
CA GLY A 465 -8.18 34.26 7.68
C GLY A 465 -9.49 33.63 8.17
N TRP A 466 -10.38 33.20 7.27
CA TRP A 466 -11.63 32.53 7.68
C TRP A 466 -11.35 31.11 8.22
N PHE A 467 -12.08 30.72 9.26
CA PHE A 467 -12.13 29.36 9.79
C PHE A 467 -13.49 29.12 10.46
N TYR A 468 -13.88 27.86 10.64
CA TYR A 468 -15.09 27.50 11.37
C TYR A 468 -14.83 27.50 12.89
N PRO A 469 -15.54 28.34 13.68
CA PRO A 469 -15.17 28.64 15.06
C PRO A 469 -15.74 27.66 16.10
N GLN A 470 -16.02 26.42 15.73
CA GLN A 470 -16.56 25.40 16.62
C GLN A 470 -15.93 24.03 16.32
N HIS A 471 -15.80 23.17 17.34
CA HIS A 471 -15.28 21.81 17.16
C HIS A 471 -16.31 20.84 16.55
N TYR A 472 -17.59 21.19 16.59
CA TYR A 472 -18.70 20.35 16.16
C TYR A 472 -19.63 21.07 15.16
N ALA A 473 -20.38 20.31 14.36
CA ALA A 473 -21.35 20.82 13.39
C ALA A 473 -22.77 20.85 13.99
N PRO A 474 -23.65 21.76 13.57
CA PRO A 474 -25.05 21.75 14.01
C PRO A 474 -25.80 20.49 13.53
N TYR A 475 -26.93 20.20 14.15
CA TYR A 475 -27.87 19.18 13.65
C TYR A 475 -28.45 19.59 12.30
N ILE A 476 -28.67 18.63 11.39
CA ILE A 476 -29.16 18.88 10.02
C ILE A 476 -30.53 19.54 10.07
N SER A 477 -31.40 19.06 10.95
CA SER A 477 -32.74 19.59 11.19
C SER A 477 -32.75 21.06 11.70
N ASP A 478 -31.63 21.55 12.23
CA ASP A 478 -31.48 22.93 12.67
C ASP A 478 -30.84 23.84 11.59
N VAL A 479 -30.27 23.27 10.52
CA VAL A 479 -29.70 23.99 9.38
C VAL A 479 -30.83 24.44 8.45
N ARG A 480 -31.48 25.56 8.79
CA ARG A 480 -32.62 26.15 8.06
C ARG A 480 -32.54 27.68 7.97
N ASP A 481 -33.41 28.28 7.16
CA ASP A 481 -33.58 29.75 7.05
C ASP A 481 -32.29 30.53 6.75
N PHE A 482 -31.55 30.06 5.73
CA PHE A 482 -30.27 30.63 5.27
C PHE A 482 -30.29 31.08 3.80
N ALA A 483 -31.45 31.08 3.14
CA ALA A 483 -31.59 31.50 1.74
C ALA A 483 -31.14 32.95 1.47
N ASP A 484 -31.11 33.81 2.49
CA ASP A 484 -30.73 35.22 2.46
C ASP A 484 -29.30 35.50 2.96
N LEU A 485 -28.49 34.45 3.16
CA LEU A 485 -27.12 34.58 3.66
C LEU A 485 -26.19 35.29 2.66
N ASP A 486 -25.41 36.25 3.15
CA ASP A 486 -24.31 36.84 2.37
C ASP A 486 -23.06 35.96 2.44
N LEU A 487 -22.53 35.60 1.29
CA LEU A 487 -21.44 34.64 1.11
C LEU A 487 -20.11 35.31 0.72
N GLN A 488 -19.93 36.59 1.08
CA GLN A 488 -18.69 37.31 0.81
C GLN A 488 -17.54 36.90 1.74
N PHE A 489 -16.34 36.87 1.17
CA PHE A 489 -15.10 36.53 1.87
C PHE A 489 -14.04 37.58 1.61
N ASP A 490 -13.41 38.02 2.69
CA ASP A 490 -12.21 38.84 2.60
C ASP A 490 -11.00 37.94 2.39
N LEU A 491 -10.28 38.16 1.29
CA LEU A 491 -9.15 37.32 0.92
C LEU A 491 -8.08 37.28 2.03
N GLY A 492 -7.79 38.43 2.64
CA GLY A 492 -6.74 38.55 3.65
C GLY A 492 -5.35 38.18 3.09
N HIS A 493 -4.48 37.70 3.97
CA HIS A 493 -3.13 37.25 3.63
C HIS A 493 -2.79 35.96 4.38
N PRO A 494 -1.95 35.09 3.81
CA PRO A 494 -1.45 33.92 4.54
C PRO A 494 -0.56 34.34 5.71
N PHE A 495 -0.54 33.52 6.75
CA PHE A 495 0.45 33.63 7.83
C PHE A 495 1.87 33.47 7.28
N LEU A 496 2.83 34.16 7.89
CA LEU A 496 4.23 33.87 7.68
C LEU A 496 4.58 32.49 8.28
N PRO A 497 5.64 31.82 7.79
CA PRO A 497 5.99 30.47 8.25
C PRO A 497 6.08 30.33 9.77
N PHE A 498 6.71 31.28 10.47
CA PHE A 498 6.84 31.19 11.94
C PHE A 498 5.53 31.50 12.67
N GLN A 499 4.64 32.30 12.08
CA GLN A 499 3.31 32.55 12.63
C GLN A 499 2.47 31.27 12.54
N GLN A 500 2.55 30.55 11.41
CA GLN A 500 1.93 29.23 11.29
C GLN A 500 2.54 28.21 12.27
N LEU A 501 3.86 28.16 12.43
CA LEU A 501 4.48 27.23 13.37
C LEU A 501 3.98 27.45 14.79
N MET A 502 3.92 28.71 15.25
CA MET A 502 3.33 29.03 16.55
C MET A 502 1.86 28.59 16.60
N ALA A 503 1.11 28.78 15.52
CA ALA A 503 -0.30 28.45 15.49
C ALA A 503 -0.63 26.94 15.42
N VAL A 504 0.32 26.10 15.02
CA VAL A 504 0.07 24.67 14.75
C VAL A 504 0.85 23.74 15.69
N LEU A 505 2.04 24.12 16.15
CA LEU A 505 2.88 23.24 16.97
C LEU A 505 2.46 23.24 18.44
N PRO A 506 2.54 22.08 19.14
CA PRO A 506 2.48 22.03 20.59
C PRO A 506 3.79 22.48 21.24
N ALA A 507 3.73 22.83 22.52
CA ALA A 507 4.87 23.15 23.37
C ALA A 507 5.99 22.09 23.32
N ALA A 508 5.62 20.80 23.30
CA ALA A 508 6.56 19.68 23.21
C ALA A 508 7.48 19.73 21.97
N SER A 509 7.00 20.32 20.86
CA SER A 509 7.76 20.52 19.62
C SER A 509 8.43 21.90 19.55
N GLY A 510 8.52 22.63 20.66
CA GLY A 510 9.15 23.95 20.77
C GLY A 510 10.58 24.05 20.20
N PRO A 511 11.45 23.02 20.28
CA PRO A 511 12.78 23.03 19.66
C PRO A 511 12.79 23.30 18.15
N LEU A 512 11.67 23.06 17.44
CA LEU A 512 11.55 23.34 16.00
C LEU A 512 11.40 24.83 15.66
N LEU A 513 11.12 25.67 16.66
CA LEU A 513 11.00 27.11 16.54
C LEU A 513 12.33 27.83 16.82
N PRO A 514 12.48 29.07 16.30
CA PRO A 514 13.53 29.99 16.74
C PRO A 514 13.58 30.16 18.26
N ASP A 515 14.79 30.20 18.83
CA ASP A 515 15.00 30.27 20.29
C ASP A 515 14.25 31.45 20.94
N CYS A 516 14.14 32.59 20.25
CA CYS A 516 13.48 33.78 20.77
C CYS A 516 11.95 33.66 20.89
N LEU A 517 11.32 32.70 20.17
CA LEU A 517 9.88 32.48 20.17
C LEU A 517 9.44 31.38 21.14
N ARG A 518 10.32 30.42 21.47
CA ARG A 518 10.00 29.29 22.37
C ARG A 518 9.40 29.70 23.72
N PRO A 519 9.88 30.76 24.40
CA PRO A 519 9.30 31.17 25.67
C PRO A 519 7.81 31.54 25.60
N LEU A 520 7.26 31.82 24.42
CA LEU A 520 5.83 32.10 24.26
C LEU A 520 4.95 30.86 24.45
N MET A 521 5.48 29.64 24.33
CA MET A 521 4.71 28.39 24.48
C MET A 521 4.74 27.82 25.91
N ASP A 522 5.81 28.07 26.65
CA ASP A 522 6.08 27.40 27.93
C ASP A 522 6.08 28.36 29.13
N SER A 523 6.24 29.66 28.91
CA SER A 523 6.31 30.63 30.01
C SER A 523 4.93 30.87 30.61
N VAL A 524 4.82 30.75 31.92
CA VAL A 524 3.59 31.07 32.68
C VAL A 524 3.14 32.52 32.46
N ASP A 525 4.09 33.43 32.21
CA ASP A 525 3.80 34.85 31.94
C ASP A 525 3.49 35.13 30.45
N SER A 526 3.41 34.09 29.61
CA SER A 526 3.13 34.25 28.19
C SER A 526 1.67 34.69 27.97
N PRO A 527 1.41 35.75 27.17
CA PRO A 527 0.05 36.17 26.82
C PRO A 527 -0.76 35.09 26.09
N VAL A 528 -0.06 34.14 25.46
CA VAL A 528 -0.65 33.11 24.60
C VAL A 528 -0.61 31.73 25.23
N GLN A 529 -0.28 31.62 26.53
CA GLN A 529 -0.13 30.33 27.23
C GLN A 529 -1.42 29.49 27.19
N GLN A 530 -2.61 30.12 27.22
CA GLN A 530 -3.87 29.39 27.15
C GLN A 530 -4.01 28.52 25.89
N PHE A 531 -3.29 28.83 24.82
CA PHE A 531 -3.33 28.07 23.57
C PHE A 531 -2.41 26.85 23.57
N TYR A 532 -1.58 26.64 24.59
CA TYR A 532 -0.64 25.51 24.67
C TYR A 532 -0.88 24.66 25.92
N PRO A 533 -2.06 24.00 26.05
CA PRO A 533 -2.34 23.14 27.18
C PRO A 533 -1.43 21.91 27.15
N ALA A 534 -0.82 21.57 28.30
CA ALA A 534 -0.04 20.34 28.45
C ALA A 534 -0.94 19.08 28.40
N GLU A 535 -2.15 19.19 28.98
CA GLU A 535 -3.17 18.14 28.95
C GLU A 535 -4.43 18.67 28.27
N PHE A 536 -5.01 17.85 27.41
CA PHE A 536 -6.22 18.16 26.65
C PHE A 536 -7.11 16.92 26.51
N GLU A 537 -8.42 17.17 26.38
CA GLU A 537 -9.44 16.15 26.22
C GLU A 537 -9.62 15.73 24.75
N THR A 538 -10.08 14.50 24.56
CA THR A 538 -10.39 13.96 23.24
C THR A 538 -11.78 13.29 23.26
N ASP A 539 -12.70 13.75 22.42
CA ASP A 539 -14.03 13.14 22.25
C ASP A 539 -14.05 12.22 21.01
N LEU A 540 -14.39 10.95 21.20
CA LEU A 540 -14.55 10.00 20.09
C LEU A 540 -15.77 10.33 19.22
N ASN A 541 -16.79 11.03 19.74
CA ASN A 541 -17.98 11.47 19.02
C ASN A 541 -18.59 10.38 18.09
N GLY A 542 -18.77 9.16 18.61
CA GLY A 542 -19.33 8.03 17.86
C GLY A 542 -18.34 7.31 16.92
N LYS A 543 -17.09 7.77 16.83
CA LYS A 543 -16.01 7.10 16.09
C LYS A 543 -15.40 5.96 16.91
N LYS A 544 -14.82 4.99 16.19
CA LYS A 544 -14.25 3.77 16.80
C LYS A 544 -12.75 3.84 17.00
N GLN A 545 -12.08 4.81 16.40
CA GLN A 545 -10.64 4.91 16.38
C GLN A 545 -10.19 6.22 17.00
N ASP A 546 -9.19 6.18 17.87
CA ASP A 546 -8.69 7.36 18.59
C ASP A 546 -8.15 8.44 17.64
N TRP A 547 -7.62 8.04 16.47
CA TRP A 547 -7.17 8.99 15.45
C TRP A 547 -8.31 9.74 14.74
N GLU A 548 -9.56 9.27 14.85
CA GLU A 548 -10.78 9.97 14.38
C GLU A 548 -11.39 10.87 15.48
N ALA A 549 -10.84 10.88 16.70
CA ALA A 549 -11.37 11.66 17.82
C ALA A 549 -11.17 13.18 17.65
N VAL A 550 -12.13 13.97 18.11
CA VAL A 550 -12.04 15.42 18.17
C VAL A 550 -11.09 15.81 19.30
N VAL A 551 -10.08 16.62 18.99
CA VAL A 551 -9.10 17.12 19.97
C VAL A 551 -9.56 18.49 20.46
N LEU A 552 -9.95 18.57 21.73
CA LEU A 552 -10.53 19.77 22.33
C LEU A 552 -9.41 20.68 22.85
N ILE A 553 -8.94 21.56 21.97
CA ILE A 553 -7.94 22.59 22.27
C ILE A 553 -8.50 23.99 21.93
N PRO A 554 -8.13 25.04 22.69
CA PRO A 554 -8.63 26.40 22.45
C PRO A 554 -8.19 26.95 21.09
N PHE A 555 -9.09 27.54 20.31
CA PHE A 555 -8.75 28.18 19.03
C PHE A 555 -7.86 29.40 19.24
N ILE A 556 -6.86 29.58 18.36
CA ILE A 556 -5.93 30.70 18.47
C ILE A 556 -6.58 31.99 17.96
N ASP A 557 -6.46 33.03 18.77
CA ASP A 557 -6.71 34.41 18.35
C ASP A 557 -5.49 34.94 17.59
N GLU A 558 -5.74 35.43 16.38
CA GLU A 558 -4.69 35.88 15.47
C GLU A 558 -4.04 37.18 15.96
N ASP A 559 -4.84 38.13 16.43
CA ASP A 559 -4.33 39.43 16.87
C ASP A 559 -3.51 39.28 18.16
N GLU A 560 -3.97 38.45 19.09
CA GLU A 560 -3.26 38.14 20.33
C GLU A 560 -1.90 37.46 20.04
N LEU A 561 -1.90 36.46 19.15
CA LEU A 561 -0.68 35.75 18.75
C LEU A 561 0.33 36.70 18.09
N LEU A 562 -0.11 37.48 17.10
CA LEU A 562 0.77 38.38 16.37
C LEU A 562 1.30 39.51 17.27
N ALA A 563 0.49 40.01 18.20
CA ALA A 563 0.92 40.99 19.21
C ALA A 563 1.99 40.42 20.14
N ALA A 564 1.85 39.16 20.58
CA ALA A 564 2.84 38.48 21.43
C ALA A 564 4.17 38.20 20.69
N MET A 565 4.12 37.89 19.40
CA MET A 565 5.31 37.62 18.59
C MET A 565 6.12 38.88 18.26
N ARG A 566 5.45 40.01 17.99
CA ARG A 566 6.07 41.25 17.46
C ARG A 566 7.32 41.74 18.24
N PRO A 567 7.36 41.74 19.58
CA PRO A 567 8.55 42.19 20.34
C PRO A 567 9.76 41.26 20.22
N ARG A 568 9.54 39.99 19.85
CA ARG A 568 10.59 38.96 19.75
C ARG A 568 11.18 38.87 18.35
N LEU A 569 10.41 39.19 17.30
CA LEU A 569 10.86 39.09 15.89
C LEU A 569 12.18 39.81 15.56
N PRO A 570 12.53 40.98 16.13
CA PRO A 570 13.83 41.62 15.88
C PRO A 570 15.04 40.78 16.34
N GLN A 571 14.84 39.81 17.24
CA GLN A 571 15.88 38.93 17.77
C GLN A 571 16.20 37.75 16.84
N LEU A 572 15.41 37.55 15.78
CA LEU A 572 15.67 36.50 14.78
C LEU A 572 17.01 36.73 14.08
N THR A 573 17.73 35.65 13.85
CA THR A 573 18.95 35.63 13.04
C THR A 573 18.64 35.94 11.57
N GLU A 574 19.66 36.26 10.77
CA GLU A 574 19.47 36.54 9.35
C GLU A 574 18.92 35.33 8.58
N GLU A 575 19.41 34.13 8.88
CA GLU A 575 18.91 32.87 8.32
C GLU A 575 17.43 32.64 8.67
N GLU A 576 17.06 32.86 9.93
CA GLU A 576 15.67 32.73 10.39
C GLU A 576 14.75 33.76 9.72
N ARG A 577 15.21 35.01 9.55
CA ARG A 577 14.46 36.04 8.81
C ARG A 577 14.25 35.62 7.36
N ALA A 578 15.28 35.07 6.70
CA ALA A 578 15.18 34.58 5.34
C ALA A 578 14.22 33.39 5.20
N ARG A 579 14.14 32.52 6.21
CA ARG A 579 13.20 31.39 6.29
C ARG A 579 11.76 31.81 6.59
N ASN A 580 11.56 32.97 7.22
CA ASN A 580 10.24 33.51 7.54
C ASN A 580 9.65 34.39 6.41
N CYS A 581 9.96 34.08 5.15
CA CYS A 581 9.46 34.80 3.97
C CYS A 581 9.00 33.82 2.90
N PHE A 582 8.06 34.25 2.05
CA PHE A 582 7.63 33.44 0.92
C PHE A 582 8.64 33.49 -0.23
N ARG A 583 8.73 32.39 -0.98
CA ARG A 583 9.58 32.26 -2.17
C ARG A 583 8.79 31.75 -3.39
N PRO A 584 9.24 32.11 -4.60
CA PRO A 584 8.60 31.70 -5.84
C PRO A 584 8.62 30.18 -6.06
N HIS A 585 7.74 29.70 -6.92
CA HIS A 585 7.85 28.38 -7.54
C HIS A 585 9.09 28.34 -8.45
N LEU A 586 9.70 27.17 -8.60
CA LEU A 586 10.88 26.98 -9.43
C LEU A 586 10.53 26.17 -10.68
N LEU A 587 10.77 26.73 -11.86
CA LEU A 587 10.66 26.05 -13.14
C LEU A 587 12.04 25.68 -13.66
N PHE A 588 12.25 24.40 -13.95
CA PHE A 588 13.47 23.85 -14.53
C PHE A 588 13.18 23.35 -15.95
N GLN A 589 14.01 23.77 -16.89
CA GLN A 589 13.93 23.37 -18.29
C GLN A 589 15.33 23.10 -18.85
N TRP A 590 15.46 22.09 -19.71
CA TRP A 590 16.71 21.87 -20.43
C TRP A 590 16.90 22.96 -21.49
N ASP A 591 18.04 23.64 -21.47
CA ASP A 591 18.43 24.59 -22.50
C ASP A 591 19.47 23.95 -23.46
N PRO A 592 19.08 23.67 -24.72
CA PRO A 592 19.99 23.11 -25.70
C PRO A 592 21.21 23.99 -26.00
N ALA A 593 21.10 25.32 -25.84
CA ALA A 593 22.17 26.26 -26.18
C ALA A 593 23.30 26.22 -25.13
N SER A 594 22.96 26.27 -23.85
CA SER A 594 23.94 26.14 -22.75
C SER A 594 24.30 24.69 -22.42
N ARG A 595 23.55 23.71 -22.96
CA ARG A 595 23.64 22.27 -22.60
C ARG A 595 23.55 22.06 -21.09
N ASN A 596 22.69 22.84 -20.43
CA ASN A 596 22.49 22.79 -18.99
C ASN A 596 21.03 23.08 -18.62
N CYS A 597 20.69 22.94 -17.34
CA CYS A 597 19.39 23.30 -16.80
C CYS A 597 19.25 24.83 -16.69
N ARG A 598 18.20 25.39 -17.28
CA ARG A 598 17.74 26.77 -17.05
C ARG A 598 16.70 26.77 -15.93
N ARG A 599 16.98 27.52 -14.86
CA ARG A 599 16.04 27.78 -13.77
C ARG A 599 15.34 29.13 -13.97
N THR A 600 14.02 29.15 -13.82
CA THR A 600 13.19 30.36 -13.82
C THR A 600 12.34 30.38 -12.56
N GLU A 601 12.15 31.57 -11.98
CA GLU A 601 11.33 31.77 -10.79
C GLU A 601 9.95 32.29 -11.20
N ILE A 602 8.89 31.72 -10.60
CA ILE A 602 7.50 32.13 -10.81
C ILE A 602 6.96 32.58 -9.46
N GLU A 603 6.49 33.82 -9.35
CA GLU A 603 6.01 34.40 -8.09
C GLU A 603 5.02 33.48 -7.33
N PRO A 604 4.97 33.50 -5.99
CA PRO A 604 4.18 32.57 -5.18
C PRO A 604 2.71 32.38 -5.60
N PHE A 605 2.07 33.44 -6.10
CA PHE A 605 0.69 33.43 -6.59
C PHE A 605 0.59 33.53 -8.13
N GLY A 606 1.67 33.20 -8.85
CA GLY A 606 1.77 33.35 -10.30
C GLY A 606 0.82 32.46 -11.10
N PHE A 607 0.30 31.37 -10.50
CA PHE A 607 -0.72 30.51 -11.10
C PHE A 607 -2.15 30.91 -10.75
N ARG A 608 -2.34 31.95 -9.93
CA ARG A 608 -3.67 32.36 -9.52
C ARG A 608 -4.40 33.02 -10.68
N ILE A 609 -5.57 32.51 -11.01
CA ILE A 609 -6.46 33.09 -12.02
C ILE A 609 -7.72 33.68 -11.39
N SER A 610 -8.29 34.69 -12.04
CA SER A 610 -9.55 35.29 -11.65
C SER A 610 -10.73 34.41 -12.10
N ALA A 611 -11.86 34.49 -11.39
CA ALA A 611 -13.00 33.60 -11.61
C ALA A 611 -13.60 33.73 -13.03
N ASP A 612 -13.52 34.91 -13.64
CA ASP A 612 -13.94 35.20 -15.02
C ASP A 612 -13.10 34.49 -16.09
N LYS A 613 -11.88 34.06 -15.72
CA LYS A 613 -10.95 33.35 -16.62
C LYS A 613 -11.00 31.83 -16.45
N LEU A 614 -11.90 31.31 -15.61
CA LEU A 614 -12.08 29.88 -15.45
C LEU A 614 -12.59 29.28 -16.77
N ALA A 615 -11.79 28.38 -17.34
CA ALA A 615 -12.18 27.66 -18.54
C ALA A 615 -13.45 26.81 -18.26
N PRO A 616 -14.38 26.72 -19.22
CA PRO A 616 -15.55 25.87 -19.08
C PRO A 616 -15.15 24.40 -18.93
N PRO A 617 -16.03 23.55 -18.36
CA PRO A 617 -15.82 22.11 -18.31
C PRO A 617 -15.54 21.51 -19.70
N VAL A 618 -14.59 20.57 -19.78
CA VAL A 618 -14.31 19.84 -21.03
C VAL A 618 -15.32 18.71 -21.13
N CYS A 619 -16.38 18.91 -21.91
CA CYS A 619 -17.55 18.03 -21.84
C CYS A 619 -17.37 16.67 -22.50
N ARG A 620 -16.53 16.48 -23.52
CA ARG A 620 -16.41 15.19 -24.24
C ARG A 620 -15.09 15.08 -24.99
N ALA A 621 -14.25 14.14 -24.58
CA ALA A 621 -13.07 13.75 -25.34
C ALA A 621 -13.31 12.46 -26.12
N ALA A 622 -12.56 12.27 -27.21
CA ALA A 622 -12.48 11.00 -27.91
C ALA A 622 -11.90 9.92 -26.98
N HIS A 623 -12.16 8.64 -27.26
CA HIS A 623 -11.47 7.57 -26.54
C HIS A 623 -9.97 7.66 -26.84
N LEU A 624 -9.17 7.85 -25.79
CA LEU A 624 -7.71 7.77 -25.87
C LEU A 624 -7.25 6.38 -25.41
N PRO A 625 -6.26 5.79 -26.12
CA PRO A 625 -5.67 4.52 -25.71
C PRO A 625 -5.23 4.54 -24.23
N GLY A 626 -5.60 3.49 -23.51
CA GLY A 626 -5.22 3.31 -22.10
C GLY A 626 -6.10 4.02 -21.07
N PHE A 627 -7.12 4.79 -21.49
CA PHE A 627 -8.18 5.25 -20.60
C PHE A 627 -9.44 4.39 -20.77
N PRO A 628 -10.01 3.84 -19.69
CA PRO A 628 -11.18 2.96 -19.79
C PRO A 628 -12.43 3.75 -20.16
N VAL A 629 -13.34 3.08 -20.88
CA VAL A 629 -14.59 3.67 -21.37
C VAL A 629 -15.72 2.65 -21.26
N LEU A 630 -16.86 3.04 -20.69
CA LEU A 630 -18.05 2.18 -20.65
C LEU A 630 -18.80 2.17 -21.98
N ARG A 631 -18.70 3.25 -22.75
CA ARG A 631 -19.36 3.43 -24.06
C ARG A 631 -18.76 2.49 -25.11
N GLY A 632 -19.55 2.11 -26.11
CA GLY A 632 -19.13 1.25 -27.23
C GLY A 632 -19.77 -0.13 -27.23
N LEU A 633 -20.20 -0.65 -26.07
CA LEU A 633 -21.02 -1.86 -25.97
C LEU A 633 -22.38 -1.55 -25.34
N PRO A 634 -23.47 -2.19 -25.80
CA PRO A 634 -24.76 -2.03 -25.17
C PRO A 634 -24.80 -2.86 -23.87
N PHE A 635 -25.15 -2.19 -22.76
CA PHE A 635 -25.23 -2.81 -21.44
C PHE A 635 -26.42 -2.25 -20.64
N THR A 636 -26.90 -3.04 -19.69
CA THR A 636 -27.74 -2.60 -18.58
C THR A 636 -26.91 -2.51 -17.31
N ALA A 637 -27.30 -1.62 -16.41
CA ALA A 637 -26.68 -1.46 -15.11
C ALA A 637 -27.73 -1.70 -14.02
N GLU A 638 -27.38 -2.50 -13.02
CA GLU A 638 -28.23 -2.76 -11.86
C GLU A 638 -27.42 -2.65 -10.57
N LEU A 639 -28.05 -2.14 -9.51
CA LEU A 639 -27.46 -2.08 -8.18
C LEU A 639 -27.86 -3.34 -7.41
N ARG A 640 -26.90 -4.16 -6.98
CA ARG A 640 -27.17 -5.38 -6.21
C ARG A 640 -26.04 -5.73 -5.24
N LYS A 641 -26.36 -6.49 -4.19
CA LYS A 641 -25.36 -7.05 -3.26
C LYS A 641 -24.70 -8.28 -3.87
N ALA A 642 -23.66 -8.05 -4.67
CA ALA A 642 -22.98 -9.11 -5.42
C ALA A 642 -21.79 -9.75 -4.67
N GLY A 643 -21.35 -9.17 -3.55
CA GLY A 643 -20.21 -9.69 -2.79
C GLY A 643 -18.88 -9.58 -3.54
N VAL A 644 -18.72 -8.53 -4.36
CA VAL A 644 -17.53 -8.31 -5.18
C VAL A 644 -16.26 -8.26 -4.34
N LYS A 645 -15.17 -8.83 -4.85
CA LYS A 645 -13.88 -8.86 -4.17
C LYS A 645 -12.89 -7.95 -4.89
N VAL A 646 -12.93 -6.66 -4.55
CA VAL A 646 -11.99 -5.65 -5.07
C VAL A 646 -10.69 -5.64 -4.26
N PHE A 647 -10.80 -5.90 -2.95
CA PHE A 647 -9.66 -5.98 -2.02
C PHE A 647 -9.55 -7.39 -1.41
N GLN A 648 -9.02 -7.52 -0.19
CA GLN A 648 -8.74 -8.82 0.44
C GLN A 648 -10.03 -9.58 0.81
N PHE A 649 -11.12 -8.87 1.08
CA PHE A 649 -12.41 -9.43 1.51
C PHE A 649 -13.53 -9.08 0.53
N ALA A 650 -14.57 -9.92 0.50
CA ALA A 650 -15.80 -9.63 -0.24
C ALA A 650 -16.50 -8.39 0.34
N SER A 651 -17.01 -7.53 -0.54
CA SER A 651 -17.81 -6.37 -0.16
C SER A 651 -19.12 -6.80 0.51
N ARG A 652 -19.60 -5.98 1.45
CA ARG A 652 -20.89 -6.17 2.12
C ARG A 652 -21.99 -5.26 1.57
N GLY A 653 -21.60 -4.17 0.89
CA GLY A 653 -22.52 -3.17 0.36
C GLY A 653 -23.06 -3.54 -1.01
N GLU A 654 -23.85 -2.65 -1.58
CA GLU A 654 -24.35 -2.78 -2.94
C GLU A 654 -23.29 -2.36 -3.97
N ASN A 655 -23.30 -3.04 -5.12
CA ASN A 655 -22.34 -2.87 -6.20
C ASN A 655 -23.09 -2.61 -7.50
N THR A 656 -22.56 -1.73 -8.36
CA THR A 656 -23.11 -1.51 -9.70
C THR A 656 -22.62 -2.62 -10.63
N VAL A 657 -23.53 -3.48 -11.04
CA VAL A 657 -23.27 -4.60 -11.94
C VAL A 657 -23.69 -4.23 -13.35
N LEU A 658 -22.75 -4.37 -14.28
CA LEU A 658 -22.95 -4.11 -15.70
C LEU A 658 -23.19 -5.43 -16.42
N THR A 659 -24.33 -5.56 -17.10
CA THR A 659 -24.70 -6.75 -17.88
C THR A 659 -24.77 -6.37 -19.34
N LEU A 660 -23.95 -6.99 -20.20
CA LEU A 660 -24.01 -6.76 -21.64
C LEU A 660 -25.34 -7.28 -22.19
N THR A 661 -25.96 -6.59 -23.16
CA THR A 661 -27.30 -6.97 -23.67
C THR A 661 -27.26 -7.83 -24.94
N ASP A 662 -26.16 -7.82 -25.69
CA ASP A 662 -26.02 -8.59 -26.95
C ASP A 662 -25.43 -10.00 -26.71
N CYS A 663 -26.21 -10.84 -26.03
CA CYS A 663 -25.74 -12.08 -25.39
C CYS A 663 -26.20 -13.39 -26.05
N GLU A 664 -26.90 -13.36 -27.20
CA GLU A 664 -27.29 -14.62 -27.85
C GLU A 664 -26.07 -15.32 -28.46
N PHE A 665 -25.83 -16.56 -28.01
CA PHE A 665 -24.78 -17.43 -28.49
C PHE A 665 -25.28 -18.25 -29.68
N ASP A 666 -24.57 -18.14 -30.80
CA ASP A 666 -24.83 -18.87 -32.04
C ASP A 666 -23.48 -19.27 -32.66
N GLU A 667 -23.35 -20.52 -33.10
CA GLU A 667 -22.14 -21.01 -33.76
C GLU A 667 -21.85 -20.22 -35.05
N ASP A 668 -22.88 -19.75 -35.75
CA ASP A 668 -22.68 -18.90 -36.93
C ASP A 668 -22.10 -17.52 -36.54
N ARG A 669 -22.40 -17.02 -35.34
CA ARG A 669 -21.81 -15.78 -34.80
C ARG A 669 -20.32 -15.96 -34.52
N VAL A 670 -19.91 -17.12 -34.00
CA VAL A 670 -18.48 -17.44 -33.76
C VAL A 670 -17.73 -17.52 -35.09
N GLN A 671 -18.30 -18.16 -36.10
CA GLN A 671 -17.69 -18.24 -37.42
C GLN A 671 -17.59 -16.86 -38.10
N ARG A 672 -18.64 -16.02 -38.00
CA ARG A 672 -18.60 -14.63 -38.50
C ARG A 672 -17.55 -13.80 -37.75
N ALA A 673 -17.44 -13.96 -36.44
CA ALA A 673 -16.42 -13.31 -35.63
C ALA A 673 -15.01 -13.76 -36.00
N ALA A 674 -14.80 -15.05 -36.25
CA ALA A 674 -13.54 -15.58 -36.76
C ALA A 674 -13.17 -14.90 -38.08
N ALA A 675 -14.10 -14.80 -39.03
CA ALA A 675 -13.89 -14.10 -40.30
C ALA A 675 -13.61 -12.59 -40.14
N ALA A 676 -14.24 -11.95 -39.14
CA ALA A 676 -14.10 -10.52 -38.92
C ALA A 676 -12.80 -10.15 -38.19
N LEU A 677 -12.37 -10.95 -37.20
CA LEU A 677 -11.34 -10.58 -36.24
C LEU A 677 -9.99 -11.27 -36.49
N LEU A 678 -9.95 -12.52 -36.97
CA LEU A 678 -8.68 -13.27 -37.10
C LEU A 678 -7.66 -12.53 -37.95
N GLY A 679 -6.43 -12.44 -37.44
CA GLY A 679 -5.32 -11.76 -38.10
C GLY A 679 -5.40 -10.23 -38.08
N LYS A 680 -6.36 -9.64 -37.33
CA LYS A 680 -6.48 -8.19 -37.15
C LYS A 680 -6.20 -7.78 -35.71
N THR A 681 -5.85 -6.51 -35.55
CA THR A 681 -5.82 -5.83 -34.25
C THR A 681 -7.26 -5.48 -33.84
N VAL A 682 -7.59 -5.75 -32.58
CA VAL A 682 -8.91 -5.51 -31.99
C VAL A 682 -8.73 -4.94 -30.59
N LEU A 683 -9.69 -4.17 -30.10
CA LEU A 683 -9.68 -3.71 -28.70
C LEU A 683 -10.42 -4.72 -27.84
N ALA A 684 -9.77 -5.29 -26.83
CA ALA A 684 -10.37 -6.29 -25.95
C ALA A 684 -10.18 -5.93 -24.47
N GLY A 685 -10.99 -6.53 -23.59
CA GLY A 685 -10.85 -6.35 -22.14
C GLY A 685 -11.80 -5.34 -21.49
N TRP A 686 -12.82 -4.86 -22.22
CA TRP A 686 -13.80 -3.84 -21.78
C TRP A 686 -14.18 -3.96 -20.30
N PRO A 687 -14.12 -2.89 -19.47
CA PRO A 687 -13.97 -1.49 -19.87
C PRO A 687 -12.52 -1.01 -20.00
N HIS A 688 -11.55 -1.78 -19.51
CA HIS A 688 -10.11 -1.52 -19.66
C HIS A 688 -9.64 -2.10 -20.99
N LEU A 689 -9.88 -1.34 -22.06
CA LEU A 689 -9.59 -1.78 -23.42
C LEU A 689 -8.08 -1.79 -23.67
N SER A 690 -7.59 -2.88 -24.25
CA SER A 690 -6.22 -3.05 -24.71
C SER A 690 -6.21 -3.48 -26.17
N GLU A 691 -5.27 -2.95 -26.95
CA GLU A 691 -5.01 -3.42 -28.32
C GLU A 691 -4.43 -4.83 -28.29
N VAL A 692 -5.12 -5.77 -28.93
CA VAL A 692 -4.71 -7.17 -29.00
C VAL A 692 -4.80 -7.69 -30.43
N HIS A 693 -3.91 -8.60 -30.79
CA HIS A 693 -3.94 -9.27 -32.08
C HIS A 693 -4.71 -10.59 -31.99
N ALA A 694 -5.78 -10.74 -32.76
CA ALA A 694 -6.63 -11.91 -32.69
C ALA A 694 -6.00 -13.11 -33.43
N VAL A 695 -5.43 -14.05 -32.67
CA VAL A 695 -4.76 -15.26 -33.18
C VAL A 695 -5.69 -16.46 -33.36
N ALA A 696 -6.74 -16.55 -32.54
CA ALA A 696 -7.69 -17.65 -32.54
C ALA A 696 -9.07 -17.19 -32.05
N VAL A 697 -10.13 -17.81 -32.57
CA VAL A 697 -11.51 -17.64 -32.06
C VAL A 697 -12.05 -19.03 -31.75
N SER A 698 -12.51 -19.28 -30.53
CA SER A 698 -12.95 -20.61 -30.10
C SER A 698 -14.34 -20.60 -29.47
N SER A 699 -15.13 -21.64 -29.73
CA SER A 699 -16.33 -22.02 -28.97
C SER A 699 -16.02 -23.23 -28.09
N THR A 700 -17.02 -23.73 -27.34
CA THR A 700 -16.86 -24.97 -26.57
C THR A 700 -16.69 -26.22 -27.43
N THR A 701 -16.91 -26.14 -28.74
CA THR A 701 -16.86 -27.28 -29.66
C THR A 701 -15.85 -27.12 -30.81
N ARG A 702 -15.54 -25.88 -31.20
CA ARG A 702 -14.70 -25.58 -32.39
C ARG A 702 -13.67 -24.50 -32.09
N ARG A 703 -12.54 -24.54 -32.79
CA ARG A 703 -11.50 -23.51 -32.80
C ARG A 703 -11.19 -23.08 -34.23
N TYR A 704 -11.12 -21.78 -34.45
CA TYR A 704 -10.76 -21.14 -35.72
C TYR A 704 -9.39 -20.47 -35.58
N THR A 705 -8.47 -20.72 -36.51
CA THR A 705 -7.10 -20.15 -36.56
C THR A 705 -6.73 -19.73 -37.97
N LEU A 706 -5.69 -18.91 -38.13
CA LEU A 706 -5.16 -18.55 -39.44
C LEU A 706 -4.07 -19.56 -39.88
N GLY A 707 -4.22 -20.16 -41.06
CA GLY A 707 -3.23 -21.04 -41.67
C GLY A 707 -2.02 -20.27 -42.24
N PRO A 708 -0.94 -20.96 -42.63
CA PRO A 708 0.26 -20.35 -43.21
C PRO A 708 0.01 -19.59 -44.53
N ASP A 709 -1.09 -19.93 -45.21
CA ASP A 709 -1.60 -19.35 -46.45
C ASP A 709 -2.58 -18.17 -46.21
N GLY A 710 -2.84 -17.83 -44.95
CA GLY A 710 -3.79 -16.79 -44.56
C GLY A 710 -5.26 -17.24 -44.58
N ALA A 711 -5.55 -18.51 -44.86
CA ALA A 711 -6.90 -19.05 -44.84
C ALA A 711 -7.35 -19.41 -43.41
N ILE A 712 -8.64 -19.25 -43.11
CA ILE A 712 -9.18 -19.65 -41.80
C ILE A 712 -9.34 -21.17 -41.76
N GLN A 713 -8.67 -21.80 -40.80
CA GLN A 713 -8.76 -23.22 -40.52
C GLN A 713 -9.70 -23.45 -39.33
N CYS A 714 -10.53 -24.49 -39.40
CA CYS A 714 -11.44 -24.89 -38.32
C CYS A 714 -11.05 -26.27 -37.80
N GLU A 715 -10.82 -26.37 -36.49
CA GLU A 715 -10.51 -27.60 -35.77
C GLU A 715 -11.65 -27.93 -34.78
N GLN A 716 -11.99 -29.21 -34.66
CA GLN A 716 -12.97 -29.68 -33.68
C GLN A 716 -12.25 -30.02 -32.37
N LEU A 717 -12.68 -29.40 -31.26
CA LEU A 717 -12.03 -29.57 -29.96
C LEU A 717 -12.34 -30.94 -29.35
N SER A 718 -11.34 -31.56 -28.72
CA SER A 718 -11.54 -32.82 -28.00
C SER A 718 -12.35 -32.61 -26.71
N ASP A 719 -12.98 -33.66 -26.17
CA ASP A 719 -13.72 -33.58 -24.88
C ASP A 719 -12.84 -33.09 -23.73
N ARG A 720 -11.54 -33.41 -23.79
CA ARG A 720 -10.54 -32.93 -22.82
C ARG A 720 -10.30 -31.43 -22.96
N ASP A 721 -10.17 -30.92 -24.18
CA ASP A 721 -9.94 -29.49 -24.44
C ASP A 721 -11.19 -28.66 -24.18
N ALA A 722 -12.37 -29.20 -24.49
CA ALA A 722 -13.66 -28.59 -24.15
C ALA A 722 -13.89 -28.56 -22.62
N ALA A 723 -13.48 -29.62 -21.90
CA ALA A 723 -13.48 -29.65 -20.44
C ALA A 723 -12.43 -28.69 -19.84
N LEU A 724 -11.25 -28.56 -20.45
CA LEU A 724 -10.23 -27.59 -20.05
C LEU A 724 -10.77 -26.15 -20.20
N MET A 725 -11.41 -25.85 -21.35
CA MET A 725 -12.03 -24.55 -21.63
C MET A 725 -13.20 -24.22 -20.68
N LYS A 726 -13.92 -25.24 -20.20
CA LYS A 726 -14.99 -25.10 -19.19
C LYS A 726 -14.49 -25.05 -17.76
N SER A 727 -13.37 -25.70 -17.43
CA SER A 727 -12.90 -25.87 -16.05
C SER A 727 -11.86 -24.83 -15.63
N GLN A 728 -11.10 -24.28 -16.57
CA GLN A 728 -10.01 -23.35 -16.27
C GLN A 728 -9.90 -22.29 -17.37
N TRP A 729 -10.45 -21.11 -17.09
CA TRP A 729 -10.28 -19.90 -17.91
C TRP A 729 -8.85 -19.34 -17.85
N ASP A 730 -8.09 -19.68 -16.81
CA ASP A 730 -6.78 -19.08 -16.53
C ASP A 730 -5.58 -19.84 -17.14
N LEU A 731 -5.71 -21.11 -17.52
CA LEU A 731 -4.56 -22.00 -17.75
C LEU A 731 -4.02 -22.09 -19.20
N TRP A 732 -4.47 -21.24 -20.13
CA TRP A 732 -3.90 -21.20 -21.49
C TRP A 732 -2.59 -20.40 -21.51
N SER A 733 -1.56 -21.01 -20.94
CA SER A 733 -0.24 -20.42 -20.66
C SER A 733 0.77 -20.55 -21.81
N GLN A 734 0.32 -20.81 -23.04
CA GLN A 734 1.21 -20.85 -24.22
C GLN A 734 0.91 -19.69 -25.18
N GLY A 735 1.17 -18.46 -24.71
CA GLY A 735 1.41 -17.30 -25.57
C GLY A 735 0.20 -16.45 -26.02
N ALA A 736 -1.04 -16.78 -25.66
CA ALA A 736 -2.22 -15.99 -26.02
C ALA A 736 -3.19 -15.80 -24.84
N LEU A 737 -3.62 -14.56 -24.59
CA LEU A 737 -4.58 -14.22 -23.52
C LEU A 737 -6.03 -14.43 -24.00
N PRO A 738 -6.88 -15.18 -23.26
CA PRO A 738 -8.27 -15.37 -23.62
C PRO A 738 -9.12 -14.14 -23.29
N PHE A 739 -9.89 -13.66 -24.27
CA PHE A 739 -10.91 -12.62 -24.08
C PHE A 739 -12.29 -13.12 -24.47
N VAL A 740 -13.31 -12.67 -23.73
CA VAL A 740 -14.72 -12.93 -24.08
C VAL A 740 -15.06 -12.11 -25.32
N LEU A 741 -15.56 -12.76 -26.37
CA LEU A 741 -15.85 -12.13 -27.66
C LEU A 741 -16.76 -10.89 -27.55
N GLN A 742 -17.74 -10.92 -26.64
CA GLN A 742 -18.67 -9.82 -26.38
C GLN A 742 -18.00 -8.59 -25.76
N ARG A 743 -16.77 -8.74 -25.22
CA ARG A 743 -15.96 -7.65 -24.65
C ARG A 743 -14.90 -7.14 -25.63
N CYS A 744 -15.01 -7.51 -26.91
CA CYS A 744 -14.16 -7.02 -27.98
C CYS A 744 -14.88 -5.96 -28.81
N LEU A 745 -14.20 -4.86 -29.11
CA LEU A 745 -14.67 -3.80 -29.98
C LEU A 745 -13.89 -3.86 -31.32
N PRO A 746 -14.57 -3.76 -32.47
CA PRO A 746 -13.90 -3.55 -33.74
C PRO A 746 -13.23 -2.17 -33.73
N GLU A 747 -11.96 -2.13 -34.08
CA GLU A 747 -11.17 -0.89 -34.11
C GLU A 747 -11.70 0.05 -35.22
N PRO A 748 -11.75 1.39 -35.00
CA PRO A 748 -11.63 2.32 -36.10
C PRO A 748 -10.19 2.26 -36.62
N VAL A 749 -10.01 1.75 -37.83
CA VAL A 749 -8.72 1.58 -38.52
C VAL A 749 -7.84 2.83 -38.32
N PRO A 750 -6.72 2.76 -37.58
CA PRO A 750 -5.67 3.76 -37.73
C PRO A 750 -5.18 3.63 -39.17
N GLU A 751 -5.06 4.75 -39.89
CA GLU A 751 -4.36 4.75 -41.18
C GLU A 751 -3.03 4.02 -40.96
N SER A 752 -2.85 2.88 -41.61
CA SER A 752 -1.61 2.14 -41.56
C SER A 752 -0.51 3.14 -41.90
N GLY A 753 0.30 3.50 -40.89
CA GLY A 753 1.40 4.42 -41.08
C GLY A 753 2.24 3.95 -42.28
N PRO A 754 2.89 4.88 -43.00
CA PRO A 754 3.69 4.51 -44.16
C PRO A 754 4.64 3.38 -43.79
N ALA A 755 4.79 2.39 -44.68
CA ALA A 755 5.69 1.26 -44.48
C ALA A 755 7.08 1.79 -44.07
N LEU A 756 7.44 1.58 -42.80
CA LEU A 756 8.70 2.07 -42.25
C LEU A 756 9.86 1.38 -42.98
N ARG A 757 10.84 2.15 -43.45
CA ARG A 757 12.04 1.57 -44.06
C ARG A 757 12.90 0.96 -42.97
N MET A 758 13.73 -0.04 -43.32
CA MET A 758 14.66 -0.66 -42.35
C MET A 758 15.54 0.38 -41.61
N GLU A 759 15.89 1.47 -42.29
CA GLU A 759 16.62 2.62 -41.72
C GLU A 759 15.82 3.43 -40.70
N ASP A 760 14.50 3.49 -40.83
CA ASP A 760 13.60 4.11 -39.86
C ASP A 760 13.34 3.16 -38.66
N VAL A 761 13.52 1.84 -38.86
CA VAL A 761 13.34 0.79 -37.84
C VAL A 761 14.63 0.48 -37.05
N LEU A 762 15.81 0.65 -37.62
CA LEU A 762 17.10 0.41 -36.94
C LEU A 762 18.07 1.55 -37.25
N PRO A 763 17.91 2.74 -36.66
CA PRO A 763 18.71 3.91 -37.00
C PRO A 763 20.21 3.64 -36.89
N VAL A 764 20.98 4.16 -37.85
CA VAL A 764 22.45 4.03 -37.83
C VAL A 764 23.00 4.71 -36.58
N GLY A 765 23.83 3.98 -35.83
CA GLY A 765 24.39 4.42 -34.55
C GLY A 765 23.64 3.89 -33.31
N GLU A 766 22.40 3.43 -33.44
CA GLU A 766 21.64 2.87 -32.31
C GLU A 766 22.01 1.41 -32.02
N LEU A 767 21.87 1.00 -30.75
CA LEU A 767 22.16 -0.35 -30.30
C LEU A 767 21.04 -1.32 -30.73
N ALA A 768 21.43 -2.45 -31.32
CA ALA A 768 20.52 -3.57 -31.60
C ALA A 768 21.02 -4.85 -30.96
N PHE A 769 20.10 -5.75 -30.58
CA PHE A 769 20.43 -7.04 -29.97
C PHE A 769 20.10 -8.17 -30.93
N VAL A 770 20.90 -9.23 -30.90
CA VAL A 770 20.64 -10.44 -31.70
C VAL A 770 19.75 -11.38 -30.91
N ALA A 771 18.52 -11.60 -31.38
CA ALA A 771 17.56 -12.51 -30.74
C ALA A 771 17.56 -13.91 -31.36
N LYS A 772 18.23 -14.13 -32.51
CA LYS A 772 18.30 -15.45 -33.17
C LYS A 772 19.65 -15.71 -33.86
N GLY A 773 20.05 -16.97 -33.93
CA GLY A 773 21.26 -17.42 -34.63
C GLY A 773 22.50 -17.48 -33.74
N ASN A 774 23.69 -17.55 -34.34
CA ASN A 774 24.95 -17.87 -33.64
C ASN A 774 25.47 -16.77 -32.71
N TRP A 775 24.91 -15.57 -32.79
CA TRP A 775 25.32 -14.42 -31.98
C TRP A 775 24.27 -14.03 -30.94
N TYR A 776 23.38 -14.96 -30.57
CA TYR A 776 22.27 -14.72 -29.65
C TYR A 776 22.70 -13.96 -28.38
N GLY A 777 21.96 -12.92 -28.05
CA GLY A 777 22.16 -12.06 -26.88
C GLY A 777 23.33 -11.07 -27.00
N MET A 778 24.08 -11.08 -28.10
CA MET A 778 25.10 -10.06 -28.35
C MET A 778 24.47 -8.77 -28.88
N SER A 779 25.13 -7.65 -28.63
CA SER A 779 24.64 -6.31 -28.98
C SER A 779 25.70 -5.50 -29.71
N GLY A 780 25.29 -4.46 -30.43
CA GLY A 780 26.20 -3.55 -31.11
C GLY A 780 25.48 -2.41 -31.84
N PRO A 781 26.15 -1.26 -32.07
CA PRO A 781 25.56 -0.18 -32.84
C PRO A 781 25.40 -0.57 -34.32
N VAL A 782 24.32 -0.10 -34.94
CA VAL A 782 24.04 -0.26 -36.37
C VAL A 782 25.02 0.58 -37.19
N LEU A 783 25.77 -0.06 -38.09
CA LEU A 783 26.72 0.60 -38.99
C LEU A 783 26.13 0.92 -40.36
N GLY A 784 25.10 0.18 -40.78
CA GLY A 784 24.45 0.35 -42.08
C GLY A 784 23.73 -0.90 -42.56
N PHE A 785 23.17 -0.83 -43.76
CA PHE A 785 22.27 -1.84 -44.32
C PHE A 785 22.81 -2.42 -45.62
N LYS A 786 22.52 -3.70 -45.87
CA LYS A 786 22.84 -4.40 -47.12
C LYS A 786 21.73 -5.39 -47.44
N GLN A 787 20.86 -5.03 -48.39
CA GLN A 787 19.67 -5.81 -48.74
C GLN A 787 18.79 -6.08 -47.49
N THR A 788 18.59 -7.35 -47.10
CA THR A 788 17.81 -7.77 -45.93
C THR A 788 18.67 -7.99 -44.67
N LYS A 789 19.96 -7.65 -44.72
CA LYS A 789 20.92 -7.78 -43.62
C LYS A 789 21.34 -6.41 -43.09
N VAL A 790 21.53 -6.33 -41.79
CA VAL A 790 22.01 -5.17 -41.04
C VAL A 790 23.44 -5.44 -40.62
N ARG A 791 24.34 -4.48 -40.84
CA ARG A 791 25.73 -4.56 -40.41
C ARG A 791 25.84 -3.95 -39.02
N LEU A 792 26.26 -4.74 -38.04
CA LEU A 792 26.41 -4.35 -36.64
C LEU A 792 27.87 -4.37 -36.22
N GLN A 793 28.27 -3.44 -35.36
CA GLN A 793 29.54 -3.54 -34.62
C GLN A 793 29.32 -4.40 -33.37
N LEU A 794 29.28 -5.72 -33.56
CA LEU A 794 28.95 -6.69 -32.54
C LEU A 794 30.01 -6.74 -31.44
N ARG A 795 29.58 -6.67 -30.17
CA ARG A 795 30.42 -6.85 -28.99
C ARG A 795 30.23 -8.25 -28.42
N VAL A 796 31.22 -9.11 -28.62
CA VAL A 796 31.19 -10.50 -28.12
C VAL A 796 31.74 -10.53 -26.70
N ARG A 797 30.87 -10.81 -25.73
CA ARG A 797 31.21 -10.85 -24.30
C ARG A 797 31.28 -12.30 -23.81
N ARG A 798 32.37 -12.65 -23.13
CA ARG A 798 32.50 -13.95 -22.45
C ARG A 798 31.80 -13.94 -21.10
N GLN A 799 31.28 -15.08 -20.66
CA GLN A 799 30.52 -15.21 -19.42
C GLN A 799 31.34 -15.93 -18.33
N PRO A 800 31.21 -15.52 -17.05
CA PRO A 800 31.79 -16.23 -15.92
C PRO A 800 31.10 -17.57 -15.69
N ASP A 801 31.84 -18.54 -15.15
CA ASP A 801 31.30 -19.86 -14.83
C ASP A 801 30.72 -19.87 -13.41
N LEU A 802 29.39 -19.96 -13.32
CA LEU A 802 28.65 -20.00 -12.07
C LEU A 802 28.37 -21.44 -11.59
N SER A 803 28.88 -22.47 -12.28
CA SER A 803 28.73 -23.87 -11.85
C SER A 803 29.48 -24.18 -10.54
N VAL A 804 30.33 -23.27 -10.07
CA VAL A 804 31.10 -23.38 -8.82
C VAL A 804 30.20 -23.23 -7.58
N VAL A 805 29.00 -22.65 -7.74
CA VAL A 805 28.04 -22.46 -6.65
C VAL A 805 27.14 -23.69 -6.53
N ASP A 806 27.64 -24.73 -5.85
CA ASP A 806 26.90 -25.94 -5.51
C ASP A 806 26.00 -25.72 -4.29
N SER A 807 24.72 -25.49 -4.57
CA SER A 807 23.61 -25.86 -3.69
C SER A 807 22.34 -25.73 -4.51
N GLU A 808 21.82 -26.84 -5.05
CA GLU A 808 20.37 -26.93 -5.10
C GLU A 808 19.91 -26.89 -3.64
N ASP A 809 19.05 -25.94 -3.28
CA ASP A 809 18.43 -25.94 -1.96
C ASP A 809 17.60 -27.24 -1.86
N CYS A 810 18.19 -28.31 -1.33
CA CYS A 810 17.56 -29.62 -1.23
C CYS A 810 16.45 -29.59 -0.18
N PHE A 811 15.21 -29.34 -0.60
CA PHE A 811 14.06 -29.36 0.30
C PHE A 811 13.67 -30.80 0.66
N LEU A 812 13.40 -31.01 1.94
CA LEU A 812 12.98 -32.29 2.52
C LEU A 812 11.45 -32.31 2.67
N SER A 813 10.82 -33.47 2.47
CA SER A 813 9.41 -33.63 2.83
C SER A 813 9.22 -33.53 4.35
N ALA A 814 8.00 -33.22 4.80
CA ALA A 814 7.66 -33.19 6.23
C ALA A 814 8.09 -34.47 6.96
N GLN A 815 7.96 -35.62 6.29
CA GLN A 815 8.28 -36.93 6.84
C GLN A 815 9.80 -37.19 6.90
N ALA A 816 10.55 -36.73 5.90
CA ALA A 816 12.01 -36.80 5.93
C ALA A 816 12.60 -35.86 6.99
N LEU A 817 12.05 -34.65 7.15
CA LEU A 817 12.48 -33.73 8.23
C LEU A 817 12.15 -34.31 9.61
N ALA A 818 10.93 -34.84 9.77
CA ALA A 818 10.49 -35.54 10.98
C ALA A 818 11.43 -36.69 11.38
N GLN A 819 11.89 -37.50 10.43
CA GLN A 819 12.86 -38.57 10.68
C GLN A 819 14.21 -38.04 11.17
N ARG A 820 14.67 -36.88 10.67
CA ARG A 820 15.96 -36.29 11.09
C ARG A 820 15.90 -35.65 12.47
N THR A 821 14.76 -35.06 12.85
CA THR A 821 14.58 -34.38 14.14
C THR A 821 14.00 -35.29 15.22
N GLY A 822 13.47 -36.47 14.87
CA GLY A 822 12.74 -37.35 15.79
C GLY A 822 11.33 -36.87 16.15
N PHE A 823 10.79 -35.88 15.42
CA PHE A 823 9.43 -35.35 15.63
C PHE A 823 8.40 -36.07 14.74
N SER A 824 7.11 -35.95 15.05
CA SER A 824 6.06 -36.40 14.13
C SER A 824 5.85 -35.39 12.99
N GLY A 825 5.49 -35.87 11.80
CA GLY A 825 5.18 -34.98 10.67
C GLY A 825 4.05 -33.98 10.96
N HIS A 826 3.11 -34.36 11.83
CA HIS A 826 2.05 -33.47 12.33
C HIS A 826 2.62 -32.34 13.21
N LEU A 827 3.53 -32.65 14.14
CA LEU A 827 4.17 -31.65 15.00
C LEU A 827 4.96 -30.64 14.18
N VAL A 828 5.78 -31.12 13.25
CA VAL A 828 6.52 -30.27 12.28
C VAL A 828 5.54 -29.38 11.52
N SER A 829 4.43 -29.94 11.03
CA SER A 829 3.40 -29.16 10.35
C SER A 829 2.75 -28.12 11.28
N ARG A 830 2.47 -28.41 12.55
CA ARG A 830 1.80 -27.45 13.43
C ARG A 830 2.73 -26.32 13.85
N ILE A 831 3.95 -26.63 14.29
CA ILE A 831 4.90 -25.64 14.82
C ILE A 831 5.44 -24.70 13.73
N THR A 832 5.52 -25.17 12.48
CA THR A 832 5.92 -24.35 11.33
C THR A 832 4.82 -23.41 10.85
N GLY A 833 3.57 -23.62 11.26
CA GLY A 833 2.44 -22.73 10.95
C GLY A 833 2.20 -21.67 12.03
N THR A 834 0.96 -21.20 12.12
CA THR A 834 0.50 -20.30 13.19
C THR A 834 0.00 -21.13 14.38
N VAL A 835 0.52 -20.83 15.58
CA VAL A 835 0.11 -21.46 16.84
C VAL A 835 -0.31 -20.35 17.80
N LEU A 836 -1.62 -20.17 17.99
CA LEU A 836 -2.15 -19.13 18.87
C LEU A 836 -2.35 -19.66 20.29
N VAL A 837 -1.86 -18.90 21.26
CA VAL A 837 -2.04 -19.14 22.70
C VAL A 837 -2.81 -18.00 23.34
N SER A 838 -3.90 -18.31 24.03
CA SER A 838 -4.64 -17.39 24.89
C SER A 838 -3.98 -17.29 26.26
N LEU A 839 -3.58 -16.08 26.64
CA LEU A 839 -2.99 -15.79 27.93
C LEU A 839 -4.10 -15.52 28.98
N PRO A 840 -3.93 -15.98 30.24
CA PRO A 840 -4.85 -15.66 31.34
C PRO A 840 -4.91 -14.15 31.57
N GLN A 841 -6.08 -13.65 31.99
CA GLN A 841 -6.25 -12.24 32.35
C GLN A 841 -5.35 -11.92 33.54
N GLN A 842 -4.46 -10.93 33.42
CA GLN A 842 -3.86 -10.36 34.62
C GLN A 842 -5.00 -9.67 35.41
N PRO A 843 -5.20 -9.99 36.70
CA PRO A 843 -6.07 -9.18 37.52
C PRO A 843 -5.51 -7.75 37.49
N LYS A 844 -6.37 -6.76 37.21
CA LYS A 844 -6.03 -5.36 37.46
C LYS A 844 -5.49 -5.30 38.89
N LYS A 845 -4.27 -4.77 39.10
CA LYS A 845 -3.82 -4.39 40.46
C LYS A 845 -4.96 -3.61 41.13
N PRO A 846 -5.23 -3.82 42.42
CA PRO A 846 -6.25 -3.04 43.12
C PRO A 846 -5.92 -1.56 42.93
N LEU A 847 -6.91 -0.82 42.45
CA LEU A 847 -6.85 0.62 42.23
C LEU A 847 -6.44 1.30 43.55
N SER A 848 -5.57 2.31 43.44
CA SER A 848 -5.36 3.24 44.54
C SER A 848 -6.66 3.99 44.85
N PRO A 849 -6.90 4.46 46.09
CA PRO A 849 -8.11 5.20 46.46
C PRO A 849 -8.36 6.49 45.65
N SER A 850 -7.41 6.92 44.81
CA SER A 850 -7.51 8.08 43.94
C SER A 850 -8.19 7.83 42.58
N ASP A 851 -8.51 6.57 42.24
CA ASP A 851 -9.07 6.21 40.92
C ASP A 851 -10.59 5.92 40.96
N LEU A 852 -11.29 6.33 42.03
CA LEU A 852 -12.70 6.01 42.27
C LEU A 852 -13.73 6.98 41.65
N ASP A 853 -13.30 8.07 41.00
CA ASP A 853 -14.21 9.11 40.50
C ASP A 853 -14.40 9.15 38.97
N ALA A 854 -14.05 8.10 38.24
CA ALA A 854 -14.28 8.02 36.78
C ALA A 854 -15.23 6.86 36.42
N ASN A 855 -16.53 7.10 36.61
CA ASN A 855 -17.59 6.18 36.18
C ASN A 855 -17.74 6.25 34.64
N VAL A 856 -17.06 5.35 33.92
CA VAL A 856 -17.23 5.15 32.48
C VAL A 856 -18.21 4.02 32.23
N SER A 857 -19.38 4.37 31.71
CA SER A 857 -20.28 3.46 31.02
C SER A 857 -19.64 2.99 29.70
N SER A 858 -18.93 1.87 29.75
CA SER A 858 -18.56 1.12 28.55
C SER A 858 -19.15 -0.28 28.62
N SER A 859 -19.94 -0.61 27.60
CA SER A 859 -20.59 -1.89 27.34
C SER A 859 -19.72 -3.10 27.71
N ALA A 860 -20.19 -3.90 28.66
CA ALA A 860 -19.67 -5.22 28.98
C ALA A 860 -20.02 -6.21 27.84
N THR A 861 -19.29 -6.19 26.73
CA THR A 861 -19.39 -7.22 25.66
C THR A 861 -18.12 -7.37 24.79
N ASP A 862 -16.92 -7.05 25.30
CA ASP A 862 -15.69 -7.44 24.59
C ASP A 862 -14.61 -8.01 25.54
N THR A 863 -14.96 -9.11 26.20
CA THR A 863 -14.06 -9.99 26.95
C THR A 863 -13.23 -10.85 25.99
N ARG A 864 -12.30 -10.25 25.23
CA ARG A 864 -11.33 -11.02 24.42
C ARG A 864 -10.02 -11.23 25.16
N SER A 865 -9.68 -12.49 25.41
CA SER A 865 -8.36 -12.94 25.91
C SER A 865 -7.22 -12.45 25.00
N ARG A 866 -6.09 -12.04 25.58
CA ARG A 866 -4.89 -11.63 24.84
C ARG A 866 -4.29 -12.88 24.16
N ARG A 867 -4.19 -12.86 22.83
CA ARG A 867 -3.65 -13.98 22.02
C ARG A 867 -2.20 -13.71 21.58
N LEU A 868 -1.31 -14.67 21.80
CA LEU A 868 0.08 -14.66 21.36
C LEU A 868 0.28 -15.72 20.27
N ASN A 869 1.00 -15.39 19.19
CA ASN A 869 1.44 -16.42 18.23
C ASN A 869 2.84 -16.90 18.64
N ILE A 870 2.99 -18.21 18.76
CA ILE A 870 4.23 -18.90 19.12
C ILE A 870 4.68 -19.90 18.04
N GLY A 871 4.00 -19.94 16.90
CA GLY A 871 4.45 -20.72 15.75
C GLY A 871 5.56 -19.99 14.98
N LEU A 872 6.38 -20.74 14.25
CA LEU A 872 7.50 -20.18 13.45
C LEU A 872 7.04 -19.39 12.22
N GLU A 873 5.75 -19.44 11.86
CA GLU A 873 5.18 -18.68 10.73
C GLU A 873 5.91 -18.89 9.39
N LEU A 874 6.26 -20.14 9.08
CA LEU A 874 6.95 -20.51 7.85
C LEU A 874 6.01 -20.96 6.73
N LYS A 875 4.70 -21.03 6.98
CA LYS A 875 3.71 -21.42 5.96
C LYS A 875 2.37 -20.72 6.15
N PHE A 876 1.76 -20.32 5.03
CA PHE A 876 0.51 -19.55 5.06
C PHE A 876 -0.49 -20.10 4.04
N ASN A 877 -1.21 -21.16 4.43
CA ASN A 877 -2.16 -21.83 3.55
C ASN A 877 -3.26 -20.91 3.01
N ARG A 878 -3.79 -19.99 3.82
CA ARG A 878 -4.87 -19.06 3.41
C ARG A 878 -4.40 -17.95 2.48
N ALA A 879 -3.13 -17.56 2.60
CA ALA A 879 -2.54 -16.50 1.81
C ALA A 879 -1.80 -17.04 0.57
N GLU A 880 -1.70 -18.37 0.43
CA GLU A 880 -0.91 -19.05 -0.60
C GLU A 880 0.53 -18.54 -0.69
N GLN A 881 1.15 -18.35 0.49
CA GLN A 881 2.52 -17.88 0.63
C GLN A 881 3.41 -18.90 1.34
N GLU A 882 4.66 -18.98 0.90
CA GLU A 882 5.78 -19.72 1.49
C GLU A 882 6.90 -18.77 1.92
N VAL A 883 7.91 -19.26 2.63
CA VAL A 883 9.00 -18.43 3.15
C VAL A 883 10.30 -18.80 2.43
N ALA A 884 10.87 -17.82 1.73
CA ALA A 884 12.01 -18.02 0.84
C ALA A 884 13.21 -18.64 1.58
N GLY A 885 13.73 -19.75 1.05
CA GLY A 885 14.86 -20.50 1.62
C GLY A 885 14.52 -21.40 2.82
N TRP A 886 13.28 -21.39 3.32
CA TRP A 886 12.86 -22.17 4.50
C TRP A 886 11.78 -23.20 4.17
N THR A 887 10.76 -22.82 3.40
CA THR A 887 9.64 -23.69 3.02
C THR A 887 9.32 -23.55 1.54
N ARG A 888 8.80 -24.63 0.96
CA ARG A 888 8.27 -24.66 -0.40
C ARG A 888 7.02 -25.52 -0.45
N LYS A 889 6.01 -25.15 -1.23
CA LYS A 889 4.82 -25.98 -1.45
C LYS A 889 4.81 -26.52 -2.87
N ASP A 890 4.92 -27.84 -3.00
CA ASP A 890 4.77 -28.55 -4.27
C ASP A 890 3.34 -29.11 -4.40
N ALA A 891 2.78 -29.09 -5.62
CA ALA A 891 1.42 -29.57 -5.88
C ALA A 891 1.24 -31.08 -5.66
N SER A 892 2.30 -31.87 -5.84
CA SER A 892 2.28 -33.33 -5.73
C SER A 892 2.79 -33.86 -4.38
N ILE A 893 3.83 -33.22 -3.82
CA ILE A 893 4.51 -33.66 -2.59
C ILE A 893 3.99 -32.91 -1.34
N GLY A 894 3.35 -31.76 -1.53
CA GLY A 894 2.90 -30.88 -0.43
C GLY A 894 4.01 -29.98 0.10
N TRP A 895 3.95 -29.64 1.40
CA TRP A 895 4.94 -28.77 2.04
C TRP A 895 6.29 -29.46 2.23
N GLN A 896 7.33 -28.82 1.72
CA GLN A 896 8.73 -29.19 1.86
C GLN A 896 9.49 -28.12 2.66
N TYR A 897 10.59 -28.52 3.29
CA TYR A 897 11.31 -27.73 4.27
C TYR A 897 12.82 -27.78 4.04
N SER A 898 13.50 -26.67 4.28
CA SER A 898 14.95 -26.60 4.21
C SER A 898 15.60 -27.51 5.28
N PRO A 899 16.74 -28.16 4.98
CA PRO A 899 17.49 -28.94 5.96
C PRO A 899 17.90 -28.11 7.19
N SER A 900 18.14 -26.82 7.03
CA SER A 900 18.50 -25.89 8.12
C SER A 900 17.39 -25.74 9.16
N LEU A 901 16.13 -26.02 8.80
CA LEU A 901 15.02 -25.99 9.75
C LEU A 901 15.14 -27.07 10.83
N ALA A 902 15.85 -28.17 10.57
CA ALA A 902 16.06 -29.22 11.55
C ALA A 902 16.74 -28.69 12.83
N GLN A 903 17.79 -27.87 12.67
CA GLN A 903 18.51 -27.28 13.79
C GLN A 903 17.61 -26.32 14.58
N VAL A 904 16.91 -25.42 13.87
CA VAL A 904 15.98 -24.46 14.49
C VAL A 904 14.89 -25.18 15.30
N LEU A 905 14.34 -26.29 14.79
CA LEU A 905 13.33 -27.06 15.50
C LEU A 905 13.91 -27.76 16.75
N CYS A 906 15.14 -28.28 16.67
CA CYS A 906 15.82 -28.88 17.81
C CYS A 906 16.14 -27.84 18.89
N ASP A 907 16.66 -26.67 18.51
CA ASP A 907 16.96 -25.56 19.44
C ASP A 907 15.68 -25.07 20.11
N TYR A 908 14.58 -24.95 19.34
CA TYR A 908 13.30 -24.52 19.88
C TYR A 908 12.71 -25.56 20.85
N ALA A 909 12.83 -26.85 20.53
CA ALA A 909 12.37 -27.92 21.41
C ALA A 909 13.22 -28.06 22.68
N ALA A 910 14.52 -27.75 22.61
CA ALA A 910 15.42 -27.76 23.75
C ALA A 910 15.12 -26.59 24.71
N GLU A 911 14.83 -25.40 24.18
CA GLU A 911 14.54 -24.21 24.96
C GLU A 911 13.14 -24.23 25.62
N PHE A 912 12.13 -24.78 24.91
CA PHE A 912 10.74 -24.85 25.38
C PHE A 912 10.14 -26.27 25.24
N PRO A 913 10.64 -27.26 26.00
CA PRO A 913 10.23 -28.67 25.86
C PRO A 913 8.76 -28.91 26.22
N GLU A 914 8.20 -28.13 27.14
CA GLU A 914 6.80 -28.20 27.56
C GLU A 914 5.82 -27.88 26.42
N LEU A 915 6.16 -26.92 25.55
CA LEU A 915 5.39 -26.58 24.37
C LEU A 915 5.34 -27.75 23.38
N PHE A 916 6.50 -28.32 23.07
CA PHE A 916 6.60 -29.43 22.11
C PHE A 916 5.91 -30.68 22.63
N ARG A 917 5.94 -30.92 23.95
CA ARG A 917 5.20 -32.02 24.60
C ARG A 917 3.69 -31.82 24.48
N CYS A 918 3.19 -30.60 24.72
CA CYS A 918 1.77 -30.26 24.58
C CYS A 918 1.30 -30.44 23.13
N LEU A 919 2.07 -29.93 22.16
CA LEU A 919 1.74 -30.03 20.74
C LEU A 919 1.83 -31.47 20.20
N ALA A 920 2.73 -32.30 20.75
CA ALA A 920 2.88 -33.71 20.35
C ALA A 920 1.69 -34.57 20.80
N GLY A 921 1.05 -34.24 21.92
CA GLY A 921 -0.09 -34.99 22.48
C GLY A 921 -1.45 -34.71 21.80
N LYS A 922 -1.53 -33.74 20.88
CA LYS A 922 -2.76 -33.39 20.17
C LYS A 922 -2.77 -33.96 18.74
N HIS A 923 -3.81 -34.71 18.39
CA HIS A 923 -3.98 -35.28 17.05
C HIS A 923 -5.05 -34.54 16.21
N GLY A 924 -4.67 -34.16 14.99
CA GLY A 924 -5.52 -34.14 13.77
C GLY A 924 -6.67 -33.13 13.62
N SER A 925 -7.49 -32.90 14.65
CA SER A 925 -8.72 -32.09 14.54
C SER A 925 -8.73 -30.84 15.42
N ASP A 926 -7.83 -30.73 16.40
CA ASP A 926 -7.83 -29.65 17.38
C ASP A 926 -7.06 -28.42 16.87
N THR A 927 -7.69 -27.68 15.94
CA THR A 927 -7.15 -26.43 15.40
C THR A 927 -7.40 -25.21 16.29
N GLY A 928 -8.08 -25.39 17.43
CA GLY A 928 -8.43 -24.35 18.38
C GLY A 928 -7.23 -23.63 19.01
N ASP A 929 -7.50 -22.44 19.55
CA ASP A 929 -6.52 -21.67 20.32
C ASP A 929 -6.09 -22.46 21.57
N LEU A 930 -4.78 -22.56 21.82
CA LEU A 930 -4.26 -23.18 23.05
C LEU A 930 -4.42 -22.20 24.21
N SER A 931 -4.64 -22.67 25.43
CA SER A 931 -4.51 -21.79 26.61
C SER A 931 -3.11 -21.89 27.21
N ALA A 932 -2.62 -20.83 27.85
CA ALA A 932 -1.34 -20.89 28.55
C ALA A 932 -1.33 -21.98 29.64
N GLU A 933 -2.48 -22.20 30.29
CA GLU A 933 -2.67 -23.28 31.27
C GLU A 933 -2.44 -24.67 30.67
N GLN A 934 -2.84 -24.91 29.41
CA GLN A 934 -2.62 -26.18 28.72
C GLN A 934 -1.14 -26.48 28.43
N ILE A 935 -0.29 -25.45 28.36
CA ILE A 935 1.12 -25.59 28.02
C ILE A 935 1.99 -25.60 29.29
N TRP A 936 1.72 -24.68 30.23
CA TRP A 936 2.55 -24.46 31.41
C TRP A 936 1.90 -24.89 32.74
N GLY A 937 0.72 -25.53 32.72
CA GLY A 937 0.14 -26.18 33.90
C GLY A 937 -0.13 -25.26 35.10
N GLY A 938 -0.39 -23.97 34.85
CA GLY A 938 -0.63 -22.96 35.88
C GLY A 938 0.59 -22.12 36.29
N ALA A 939 1.78 -22.41 35.78
CA ALA A 939 2.94 -21.52 35.92
C ALA A 939 2.80 -20.26 35.05
N GLU A 940 3.47 -19.17 35.44
CA GLU A 940 3.48 -17.93 34.65
C GLU A 940 4.12 -18.19 33.27
N PRO A 941 3.41 -17.92 32.16
CA PRO A 941 3.92 -18.25 30.83
C PRO A 941 5.16 -17.37 30.53
N PRO A 942 6.28 -17.94 30.05
CA PRO A 942 7.52 -17.21 29.76
C PRO A 942 7.42 -16.41 28.45
N VAL A 943 6.44 -15.51 28.37
CA VAL A 943 6.09 -14.77 27.15
C VAL A 943 7.24 -13.92 26.62
N GLU A 944 7.98 -13.25 27.51
CA GLU A 944 9.10 -12.39 27.14
C GLU A 944 10.26 -13.21 26.57
N ARG A 945 10.73 -14.22 27.31
CA ARG A 945 11.78 -15.15 26.87
C ARG A 945 11.42 -15.83 25.54
N LEU A 946 10.17 -16.28 25.39
CA LEU A 946 9.70 -16.92 24.16
C LEU A 946 9.71 -15.95 22.97
N THR A 947 9.26 -14.71 23.19
CA THR A 947 9.22 -13.70 22.14
C THR A 947 10.64 -13.27 21.73
N GLU A 948 11.55 -13.13 22.69
CA GLU A 948 12.96 -12.81 22.45
C GLU A 948 13.68 -13.94 21.71
N PHE A 949 13.48 -15.19 22.12
CA PHE A 949 14.00 -16.36 21.41
C PHE A 949 13.47 -16.44 19.98
N LEU A 950 12.16 -16.31 19.77
CA LEU A 950 11.60 -16.34 18.41
C LEU A 950 12.20 -15.23 17.53
N ARG A 951 12.48 -14.05 18.09
CA ARG A 951 13.13 -12.94 17.36
C ARG A 951 14.59 -13.20 17.02
N SER A 952 15.31 -13.99 17.82
CA SER A 952 16.71 -14.31 17.58
C SER A 952 16.91 -15.39 16.50
N LEU A 953 15.84 -16.13 16.15
CA LEU A 953 15.93 -17.19 15.15
C LEU A 953 16.25 -16.64 13.74
N PRO A 954 17.10 -17.33 12.95
CA PRO A 954 17.44 -16.92 11.58
C PRO A 954 16.26 -16.87 10.60
N CYS A 955 15.18 -17.61 10.90
CA CYS A 955 13.97 -17.63 10.10
C CYS A 955 12.99 -16.49 10.45
N TYR A 956 13.24 -15.78 11.55
CA TYR A 956 12.38 -14.69 11.99
C TYR A 956 12.50 -13.49 11.05
N GLY A 957 11.38 -13.07 10.48
CA GLY A 957 11.36 -11.96 9.52
C GLY A 957 11.97 -12.30 8.15
N ALA A 958 12.13 -13.59 7.83
CA ALA A 958 12.45 -14.03 6.48
C ALA A 958 11.34 -13.65 5.47
N GLU A 959 11.74 -13.43 4.23
CA GLU A 959 10.85 -12.95 3.16
C GLU A 959 9.75 -13.97 2.84
N ARG A 960 8.49 -13.49 2.78
CA ARG A 960 7.33 -14.27 2.36
C ARG A 960 7.11 -14.10 0.86
N VAL A 961 6.90 -15.19 0.14
CA VAL A 961 6.79 -15.21 -1.32
C VAL A 961 5.59 -16.04 -1.77
N PRO A 962 4.96 -15.74 -2.92
CA PRO A 962 3.87 -16.55 -3.46
C PRO A 962 4.33 -17.99 -3.72
N VAL A 963 3.45 -18.96 -3.44
CA VAL A 963 3.70 -20.36 -3.75
C VAL A 963 3.99 -20.53 -5.24
N GLY A 964 5.00 -21.34 -5.57
CA GLY A 964 5.47 -21.56 -6.95
C GLY A 964 6.63 -20.66 -7.36
N SER A 965 7.02 -19.68 -6.53
CA SER A 965 8.20 -18.86 -6.77
C SER A 965 9.49 -19.67 -6.62
N SER A 966 10.43 -19.49 -7.54
CA SER A 966 11.75 -20.14 -7.49
C SER A 966 12.81 -19.12 -7.12
N ILE A 967 13.29 -19.16 -5.87
CA ILE A 967 14.15 -18.12 -5.30
C ILE A 967 15.38 -18.75 -4.64
N LEU A 968 16.56 -18.13 -4.82
CA LEU A 968 17.80 -18.53 -4.17
C LEU A 968 17.90 -18.00 -2.73
N SER A 969 18.46 -18.82 -1.83
CA SER A 969 18.77 -18.39 -0.46
C SER A 969 19.78 -17.23 -0.42
N GLY A 970 19.74 -16.41 0.65
CA GLY A 970 20.69 -15.30 0.81
C GLY A 970 22.16 -15.75 0.77
N ARG A 971 22.47 -16.94 1.32
CA ARG A 971 23.80 -17.55 1.23
C ARG A 971 24.22 -17.79 -0.22
N SER A 972 23.34 -18.35 -1.04
CA SER A 972 23.62 -18.63 -2.45
C SER A 972 23.82 -17.35 -3.26
N VAL A 973 23.04 -16.29 -2.99
CA VAL A 973 23.21 -14.99 -3.66
C VAL A 973 24.58 -14.37 -3.32
N SER A 974 25.00 -14.41 -2.05
CA SER A 974 26.33 -13.93 -1.65
C SER A 974 27.47 -14.71 -2.32
N LEU A 975 27.33 -16.03 -2.48
CA LEU A 975 28.32 -16.86 -3.18
C LEU A 975 28.40 -16.50 -4.68
N ILE A 976 27.26 -16.21 -5.32
CA ILE A 976 27.24 -15.76 -6.71
C ILE A 976 27.97 -14.41 -6.83
N ARG A 977 27.70 -13.45 -5.93
CA ARG A 977 28.41 -12.16 -5.93
C ARG A 977 29.92 -12.34 -5.79
N GLN A 978 30.36 -13.16 -4.84
CA GLN A 978 31.78 -13.46 -4.64
C GLN A 978 32.42 -14.12 -5.87
N ALA A 979 31.71 -15.05 -6.52
CA ALA A 979 32.18 -15.67 -7.76
C ALA A 979 32.33 -14.64 -8.89
N LEU A 980 31.33 -13.77 -9.09
CA LEU A 980 31.38 -12.69 -10.07
C LEU A 980 32.55 -11.73 -9.82
N ASP A 981 32.71 -11.25 -8.58
CA ASP A 981 33.79 -10.34 -8.20
C ASP A 981 35.19 -10.94 -8.45
N SER A 982 35.33 -12.26 -8.29
CA SER A 982 36.60 -12.97 -8.52
C SER A 982 36.91 -13.28 -10.00
N GLN A 983 35.88 -13.46 -10.83
CA GLN A 983 36.00 -13.94 -12.21
C GLN A 983 35.90 -12.81 -13.24
N LEU A 984 35.02 -11.83 -13.05
CA LEU A 984 34.78 -10.73 -14.00
C LEU A 984 36.07 -9.97 -14.35
N PRO A 985 36.96 -9.59 -13.40
CA PRO A 985 38.20 -8.89 -13.72
C PRO A 985 39.21 -9.74 -14.51
N LYS A 986 39.07 -11.07 -14.51
CA LYS A 986 39.96 -12.03 -15.19
C LYS A 986 39.49 -12.37 -16.61
N LEU A 987 38.27 -11.96 -16.99
CA LEU A 987 37.75 -12.23 -18.33
C LEU A 987 38.46 -11.35 -19.37
N PRO A 988 38.70 -11.88 -20.59
CA PRO A 988 39.26 -11.08 -21.67
C PRO A 988 38.29 -9.96 -22.07
N LYS A 989 38.87 -8.84 -22.53
CA LYS A 989 38.08 -7.71 -23.05
C LYS A 989 37.16 -8.18 -24.20
N PRO A 990 35.96 -7.58 -24.35
CA PRO A 990 35.02 -7.99 -25.37
C PRO A 990 35.58 -7.79 -26.79
N ASP A 991 35.47 -8.83 -27.62
CA ASP A 991 35.88 -8.77 -29.02
C ASP A 991 34.86 -7.95 -29.80
N VAL A 992 35.35 -7.00 -30.61
CA VAL A 992 34.49 -6.13 -31.43
C VAL A 992 34.67 -6.49 -32.89
N SER A 993 33.59 -6.90 -33.56
CA SER A 993 33.63 -7.29 -34.98
C SER A 993 32.46 -6.72 -35.77
N ALA A 994 32.72 -6.28 -37.00
CA ALA A 994 31.67 -5.82 -37.91
C ALA A 994 31.03 -7.04 -38.59
N THR A 995 29.80 -7.39 -38.19
CA THR A 995 29.11 -8.62 -38.63
C THR A 995 27.80 -8.28 -39.32
N GLU A 996 27.50 -8.98 -40.43
CA GLU A 996 26.23 -8.86 -41.15
C GLU A 996 25.19 -9.85 -40.59
N ILE A 997 24.07 -9.36 -40.08
CA ILE A 997 23.03 -10.17 -39.44
C ILE A 997 21.68 -9.94 -40.16
N PRO A 998 20.90 -10.99 -40.46
CA PRO A 998 19.55 -10.81 -41.02
C PRO A 998 18.67 -9.91 -40.14
N ALA A 999 17.94 -8.98 -40.73
CA ALA A 999 17.12 -8.03 -39.98
C ALA A 999 16.09 -8.73 -39.07
N GLY A 1000 15.48 -9.82 -39.53
CA GLY A 1000 14.52 -10.60 -38.73
C GLY A 1000 15.12 -11.39 -37.56
N HIS A 1001 16.44 -11.36 -37.37
CA HIS A 1001 17.11 -11.93 -36.20
C HIS A 1001 17.43 -10.87 -35.14
N LEU A 1002 17.17 -9.60 -35.41
CA LEU A 1002 17.47 -8.49 -34.52
C LEU A 1002 16.25 -8.06 -33.73
N TYR A 1003 16.48 -7.72 -32.46
CA TYR A 1003 15.54 -7.09 -31.57
C TYR A 1003 15.85 -5.59 -31.47
N ARG A 1004 14.79 -4.77 -31.59
CA ARG A 1004 14.86 -3.31 -31.51
C ARG A 1004 14.59 -2.84 -30.07
N CYS A 1005 15.44 -1.96 -29.57
CA CYS A 1005 15.35 -1.39 -28.23
C CYS A 1005 14.55 -0.09 -28.21
N GLN A 1006 13.24 -0.14 -28.43
CA GLN A 1006 12.40 1.04 -28.34
C GLN A 1006 11.38 0.99 -27.19
N SER A 1007 10.97 2.18 -26.77
CA SER A 1007 9.99 2.43 -25.72
C SER A 1007 8.59 1.88 -26.04
N ASP A 1008 8.27 1.75 -27.33
CA ASP A 1008 6.91 1.45 -27.81
C ASP A 1008 6.64 -0.06 -27.96
N THR A 1009 7.68 -0.91 -27.91
CA THR A 1009 7.54 -2.38 -27.99
C THR A 1009 7.22 -3.03 -26.63
N LYS A 1010 6.30 -2.43 -25.86
CA LYS A 1010 6.06 -2.76 -24.43
C LYS A 1010 5.72 -4.23 -24.18
N HIS A 1011 5.05 -4.91 -25.12
CA HIS A 1011 4.56 -6.28 -24.95
C HIS A 1011 5.31 -7.34 -25.76
N CYS A 1012 6.32 -6.94 -26.55
CA CYS A 1012 7.06 -7.89 -27.39
C CYS A 1012 8.24 -8.47 -26.59
N GLN A 1013 8.14 -9.77 -26.27
CA GLN A 1013 9.28 -10.53 -25.76
C GLN A 1013 10.38 -10.59 -26.84
N PRO A 1014 11.65 -10.32 -26.48
CA PRO A 1014 12.78 -10.45 -27.38
C PRO A 1014 12.90 -11.86 -27.97
N ASP A 1015 12.62 -12.87 -27.15
CA ASP A 1015 12.56 -14.28 -27.55
C ASP A 1015 11.41 -14.99 -26.80
N PRO A 1016 10.24 -15.17 -27.44
CA PRO A 1016 9.09 -15.84 -26.82
C PRO A 1016 9.32 -17.32 -26.48
N ALA A 1017 10.34 -17.97 -27.05
CA ALA A 1017 10.68 -19.35 -26.75
C ALA A 1017 11.64 -19.49 -25.56
N ALA A 1018 12.12 -18.37 -25.01
CA ALA A 1018 13.11 -18.37 -23.95
C ALA A 1018 12.54 -18.95 -22.65
N VAL A 1019 13.21 -19.99 -22.14
CA VAL A 1019 12.91 -20.58 -20.83
C VAL A 1019 13.94 -20.09 -19.81
N HIS A 1020 13.45 -19.37 -18.80
CA HIS A 1020 14.24 -18.82 -17.70
C HIS A 1020 14.40 -19.81 -16.55
N ARG A 1021 15.63 -19.95 -16.03
CA ARG A 1021 15.96 -20.75 -14.85
C ARG A 1021 16.83 -19.94 -13.89
N LEU A 1022 16.83 -20.31 -12.61
CA LEU A 1022 17.75 -19.73 -11.64
C LEU A 1022 19.21 -19.93 -12.10
N LYS A 1023 20.06 -18.95 -11.82
CA LYS A 1023 21.47 -18.87 -12.24
C LYS A 1023 21.71 -18.65 -13.73
N ASP A 1024 20.65 -18.53 -14.55
CA ASP A 1024 20.82 -18.15 -15.95
C ASP A 1024 21.43 -16.75 -16.07
N ARG A 1025 22.33 -16.61 -17.04
CA ARG A 1025 22.93 -15.34 -17.44
C ARG A 1025 22.03 -14.65 -18.44
N VAL A 1026 21.79 -13.36 -18.21
CA VAL A 1026 20.88 -12.55 -19.00
C VAL A 1026 21.51 -11.22 -19.38
N VAL A 1027 21.01 -10.62 -20.45
CA VAL A 1027 21.34 -9.25 -20.84
C VAL A 1027 20.07 -8.41 -20.89
N LEU A 1028 20.16 -7.20 -20.37
CA LEU A 1028 19.11 -6.20 -20.44
C LEU A 1028 19.10 -5.56 -21.82
N CYS A 1029 17.99 -5.74 -22.53
CA CYS A 1029 17.84 -5.31 -23.92
C CYS A 1029 16.73 -4.26 -24.11
N ARG A 1030 16.08 -3.82 -23.03
CA ARG A 1030 15.08 -2.76 -23.06
C ARG A 1030 15.51 -1.55 -22.24
N PRO A 1031 15.41 -0.32 -22.78
CA PRO A 1031 15.71 0.89 -22.02
C PRO A 1031 14.59 1.23 -21.04
N GLY A 1032 14.94 1.94 -19.97
CA GLY A 1032 13.98 2.55 -19.05
C GLY A 1032 13.34 1.59 -18.05
N THR A 1033 13.93 0.41 -17.80
CA THR A 1033 13.49 -0.56 -16.78
C THR A 1033 14.22 -0.41 -15.44
N GLY A 1034 14.90 0.72 -15.22
CA GLY A 1034 15.79 0.98 -14.08
C GLY A 1034 17.28 0.83 -14.42
N PRO A 1035 17.79 -0.40 -14.65
CA PRO A 1035 19.18 -0.63 -15.03
C PRO A 1035 19.60 0.01 -16.37
N PRO A 1036 20.91 0.29 -16.56
CA PRO A 1036 21.44 0.67 -17.86
C PRO A 1036 21.17 -0.40 -18.95
N LEU A 1037 20.93 0.06 -20.17
CA LEU A 1037 20.81 -0.82 -21.34
C LEU A 1037 22.14 -1.56 -21.56
N ASP A 1038 22.07 -2.83 -22.00
CA ASP A 1038 23.25 -3.68 -22.25
C ASP A 1038 24.02 -4.11 -21.00
N SER A 1039 23.42 -3.96 -19.81
CA SER A 1039 23.89 -4.53 -18.55
C SER A 1039 23.69 -6.04 -18.51
N LEU A 1040 24.70 -6.75 -18.00
CA LEU A 1040 24.67 -8.19 -17.79
C LEU A 1040 24.27 -8.52 -16.35
N GLY A 1041 23.55 -9.63 -16.17
CA GLY A 1041 23.16 -10.09 -14.84
C GLY A 1041 22.87 -11.57 -14.75
N THR A 1042 22.60 -12.03 -13.53
CA THR A 1042 22.25 -13.41 -13.18
C THR A 1042 20.85 -13.45 -12.57
N ILE A 1043 20.00 -14.38 -12.99
CA ILE A 1043 18.69 -14.61 -12.37
C ILE A 1043 18.88 -15.24 -10.98
N ILE A 1044 18.48 -14.53 -9.93
CA ILE A 1044 18.54 -14.98 -8.53
C ILE A 1044 17.16 -15.34 -7.95
N GLY A 1045 16.08 -14.95 -8.64
CA GLY A 1045 14.71 -15.26 -8.26
C GLY A 1045 13.75 -15.15 -9.44
N ILE A 1046 12.75 -16.01 -9.46
CA ILE A 1046 11.63 -16.02 -10.40
C ILE A 1046 10.36 -16.04 -9.54
N ARG A 1047 9.67 -14.90 -9.47
CA ARG A 1047 8.47 -14.77 -8.64
C ARG A 1047 7.25 -15.28 -9.40
N ALA A 1048 6.51 -16.20 -8.79
CA ALA A 1048 5.22 -16.63 -9.31
C ALA A 1048 4.24 -15.46 -9.17
N CYS A 1049 3.64 -15.03 -10.28
CA CYS A 1049 2.69 -13.93 -10.28
C CYS A 1049 1.25 -14.42 -10.47
N VAL A 1050 0.29 -13.70 -9.88
CA VAL A 1050 -1.15 -14.01 -9.89
C VAL A 1050 -1.75 -13.95 -11.30
N ARG A 1051 -1.13 -13.22 -12.24
CA ARG A 1051 -1.44 -13.26 -13.68
C ARG A 1051 -0.34 -14.09 -14.36
N GLU A 1052 -0.69 -15.27 -14.85
CA GLU A 1052 0.22 -16.35 -15.25
C GLU A 1052 1.13 -16.06 -16.48
N SER A 1053 1.06 -14.89 -17.13
CA SER A 1053 1.69 -14.65 -18.44
C SER A 1053 3.09 -14.02 -18.43
N ASP A 1054 3.53 -13.35 -17.36
CA ASP A 1054 4.87 -12.73 -17.28
C ASP A 1054 5.44 -12.79 -15.86
N PRO A 1055 6.44 -13.65 -15.60
CA PRO A 1055 7.08 -13.76 -14.29
C PRO A 1055 7.99 -12.56 -14.03
N GLU A 1056 7.91 -12.02 -12.82
CA GLU A 1056 8.84 -10.99 -12.36
C GLU A 1056 10.15 -11.64 -11.94
N LEU A 1057 11.26 -11.16 -12.51
CA LEU A 1057 12.59 -11.72 -12.34
C LEU A 1057 13.43 -10.82 -11.43
N GLU A 1058 14.07 -11.44 -10.46
CA GLU A 1058 15.10 -10.80 -9.65
C GLU A 1058 16.46 -11.06 -10.29
N LEU A 1059 17.15 -9.98 -10.65
CA LEU A 1059 18.48 -10.04 -11.23
C LEU A 1059 19.52 -9.46 -10.27
N LEU A 1060 20.66 -10.14 -10.20
CA LEU A 1060 21.91 -9.57 -9.68
C LEU A 1060 22.74 -9.10 -10.88
N LEU A 1061 22.98 -7.79 -11.00
CA LEU A 1061 23.81 -7.26 -12.08
C LEU A 1061 25.30 -7.42 -11.75
N ASP A 1062 26.11 -7.57 -12.79
CA ASP A 1062 27.56 -7.68 -12.67
C ASP A 1062 28.15 -6.41 -12.04
N GLU A 1063 27.73 -5.26 -12.56
CA GLU A 1063 28.12 -3.93 -12.09
C GLU A 1063 26.98 -3.28 -11.31
N PRO A 1064 27.26 -2.65 -10.16
CA PRO A 1064 26.27 -1.86 -9.44
C PRO A 1064 25.88 -0.63 -10.27
N PHE A 1065 24.65 -0.17 -10.09
CA PHE A 1065 24.10 0.99 -10.80
C PHE A 1065 23.26 1.86 -9.86
N GLU A 1066 23.00 3.10 -10.27
CA GLU A 1066 22.19 4.04 -9.51
C GLU A 1066 20.70 3.64 -9.57
N GLY A 1067 20.10 3.38 -8.40
CA GLY A 1067 18.77 2.78 -8.29
C GLY A 1067 18.77 1.25 -8.12
N GLY A 1068 19.95 0.62 -7.98
CA GLY A 1068 20.03 -0.79 -7.59
C GLY A 1068 19.49 -1.06 -6.19
N ILE A 1069 18.71 -2.12 -6.04
CA ILE A 1069 18.09 -2.53 -4.79
C ILE A 1069 18.92 -3.58 -4.07
N LYS A 1070 18.72 -3.69 -2.75
CA LYS A 1070 19.34 -4.73 -1.93
C LYS A 1070 18.40 -5.92 -1.82
N ILE A 1071 18.74 -7.03 -2.46
CA ILE A 1071 17.99 -8.29 -2.33
C ILE A 1071 18.82 -9.26 -1.48
N ARG A 1072 18.23 -9.73 -0.37
CA ARG A 1072 18.82 -10.73 0.54
C ARG A 1072 20.23 -10.37 1.05
N GLY A 1073 20.46 -9.07 1.29
CA GLY A 1073 21.71 -8.56 1.83
C GLY A 1073 22.80 -8.25 0.80
N VAL A 1074 22.54 -8.45 -0.50
CA VAL A 1074 23.48 -8.16 -1.59
C VAL A 1074 22.98 -6.95 -2.38
N ASP A 1075 23.89 -5.99 -2.62
CA ASP A 1075 23.62 -4.75 -3.38
C ASP A 1075 23.77 -4.97 -4.90
N GLY A 1076 23.19 -4.07 -5.71
CA GLY A 1076 23.28 -4.13 -7.18
C GLY A 1076 22.25 -5.07 -7.82
N CYS A 1077 21.14 -5.35 -7.15
CA CYS A 1077 20.04 -6.14 -7.68
C CYS A 1077 18.97 -5.25 -8.33
N CYS A 1078 18.09 -5.85 -9.14
CA CYS A 1078 16.92 -5.18 -9.72
C CYS A 1078 15.77 -6.17 -9.96
N LEU A 1079 14.53 -5.66 -10.01
CA LEU A 1079 13.36 -6.40 -10.46
C LEU A 1079 13.06 -6.03 -11.91
N VAL A 1080 12.90 -7.02 -12.78
CA VAL A 1080 12.59 -6.78 -14.20
C VAL A 1080 11.59 -7.81 -14.73
N SER A 1081 10.80 -7.40 -15.72
CA SER A 1081 9.94 -8.30 -16.50
C SER A 1081 10.78 -9.21 -17.40
N GLY A 1082 10.31 -10.44 -17.63
CA GLY A 1082 10.90 -11.35 -18.62
C GLY A 1082 10.95 -10.75 -20.03
N THR A 1083 10.07 -9.81 -20.34
CA THR A 1083 10.04 -9.09 -21.62
C THR A 1083 11.22 -8.11 -21.81
N ALA A 1084 11.95 -7.75 -20.76
CA ALA A 1084 13.07 -6.80 -20.84
C ALA A 1084 14.43 -7.44 -21.11
N ILE A 1085 14.50 -8.78 -21.13
CA ILE A 1085 15.77 -9.51 -21.11
C ILE A 1085 15.91 -10.52 -22.25
N LEU A 1086 17.16 -10.78 -22.63
CA LEU A 1086 17.54 -11.95 -23.44
C LEU A 1086 18.31 -12.94 -22.57
N ASN A 1087 17.93 -14.22 -22.63
CA ASN A 1087 18.52 -15.26 -21.80
C ASN A 1087 19.71 -15.93 -22.51
N LEU A 1088 20.91 -15.46 -22.21
CA LEU A 1088 22.15 -15.95 -22.81
C LEU A 1088 22.33 -17.46 -22.57
N SER A 1089 22.04 -17.93 -21.37
CA SER A 1089 22.12 -19.35 -21.01
C SER A 1089 21.09 -20.20 -21.76
N HIS A 1090 19.92 -19.66 -22.09
CA HIS A 1090 18.96 -20.34 -22.98
C HIS A 1090 19.50 -20.47 -24.41
N GLY A 1091 20.14 -19.42 -24.93
CA GLY A 1091 20.83 -19.45 -26.23
C GLY A 1091 21.91 -20.54 -26.30
N GLU A 1092 22.74 -20.66 -25.27
CA GLU A 1092 23.77 -21.73 -25.20
C GLU A 1092 23.15 -23.14 -25.13
N ARG A 1093 22.02 -23.30 -24.42
CA ARG A 1093 21.31 -24.59 -24.31
C ARG A 1093 20.69 -25.04 -25.64
N THR A 1094 20.17 -24.09 -26.42
CA THR A 1094 19.44 -24.38 -27.67
C THR A 1094 20.35 -24.45 -28.89
N ASN A 1095 21.47 -23.72 -28.89
CA ASN A 1095 22.44 -23.73 -29.97
C ASN A 1095 23.86 -24.00 -29.44
N PRO A 1096 24.38 -25.23 -29.59
CA PRO A 1096 25.70 -25.60 -29.06
C PRO A 1096 26.88 -24.88 -29.73
N ASN A 1097 26.66 -24.17 -30.84
CA ASN A 1097 27.67 -23.31 -31.46
C ASN A 1097 27.90 -22.00 -30.68
N ILE A 1098 27.02 -21.67 -29.73
CA ILE A 1098 27.12 -20.53 -28.83
C ILE A 1098 27.77 -21.04 -27.55
N ARG A 1099 29.10 -20.90 -27.44
CA ARG A 1099 29.85 -21.18 -26.21
C ARG A 1099 30.57 -19.91 -25.77
N LEU A 1100 29.97 -19.20 -24.82
CA LEU A 1100 30.45 -17.93 -24.30
C LEU A 1100 31.05 -18.09 -22.89
N THR A 1101 30.70 -19.16 -22.17
CA THR A 1101 31.23 -19.48 -20.84
C THR A 1101 32.71 -19.91 -20.90
N VAL A 1102 33.57 -19.26 -20.10
CA VAL A 1102 35.00 -19.61 -20.01
C VAL A 1102 35.21 -20.72 -18.98
N ALA A 1103 35.64 -21.91 -19.44
CA ALA A 1103 36.04 -22.97 -18.52
C ALA A 1103 37.25 -22.54 -17.69
N CYS A 1104 37.14 -22.61 -16.36
CA CYS A 1104 38.24 -22.33 -15.45
C CYS A 1104 39.36 -23.37 -15.68
N LYS A 1105 40.57 -22.91 -16.05
CA LYS A 1105 41.71 -23.79 -16.40
C LYS A 1105 42.34 -24.53 -15.21
N ASP A 1106 41.84 -24.33 -13.99
CA ASP A 1106 42.38 -24.94 -12.77
C ASP A 1106 41.54 -26.12 -12.27
N ARG A 1107 41.40 -27.15 -13.12
CA ARG A 1107 41.07 -28.51 -12.66
C ARG A 1107 42.08 -29.50 -13.23
N PRO A 1108 42.77 -30.29 -12.40
CA PRO A 1108 43.43 -31.50 -12.89
C PRO A 1108 42.35 -32.43 -13.45
N ASP A 1109 42.58 -32.94 -14.66
CA ASP A 1109 41.74 -33.90 -15.37
C ASP A 1109 41.57 -35.23 -14.60
N GLN A 1110 40.73 -35.25 -13.57
CA GLN A 1110 40.29 -36.50 -12.91
C GLN A 1110 38.86 -36.90 -13.28
N HIS A 1111 38.07 -35.97 -13.85
CA HIS A 1111 36.65 -36.24 -14.13
C HIS A 1111 36.38 -36.87 -15.51
N VAL A 1112 37.33 -36.76 -16.45
CA VAL A 1112 37.21 -37.39 -17.79
C VAL A 1112 37.61 -38.87 -17.75
N GLN A 1113 38.52 -39.27 -16.85
CA GLN A 1113 38.85 -40.68 -16.61
C GLN A 1113 37.76 -41.41 -15.83
N LEU A 1114 37.14 -40.79 -14.81
CA LEU A 1114 36.04 -41.43 -14.08
C LEU A 1114 34.82 -41.71 -14.97
N TRP A 1115 34.49 -40.84 -15.92
CA TRP A 1115 33.37 -41.08 -16.86
C TRP A 1115 33.68 -42.14 -17.92
N ALA A 1116 34.94 -42.26 -18.36
CA ALA A 1116 35.37 -43.34 -19.24
C ALA A 1116 35.35 -44.70 -18.51
N ASP A 1117 35.79 -44.73 -17.25
CA ASP A 1117 35.78 -45.94 -16.41
C ASP A 1117 34.37 -46.35 -15.99
N LEU A 1118 33.46 -45.40 -15.74
CA LEU A 1118 32.04 -45.65 -15.45
C LEU A 1118 31.25 -46.17 -16.67
N GLN A 1119 31.64 -45.82 -17.89
CA GLN A 1119 31.04 -46.38 -19.10
C GLN A 1119 31.53 -47.80 -19.40
N GLN A 1120 32.81 -48.11 -19.12
CA GLN A 1120 33.32 -49.49 -19.22
C GLN A 1120 32.72 -50.40 -18.13
N HIS A 1121 32.50 -49.89 -16.92
CA HIS A 1121 31.83 -50.64 -15.85
C HIS A 1121 30.34 -50.92 -16.12
N LYS A 1122 29.63 -50.01 -16.81
CA LYS A 1122 28.22 -50.21 -17.20
C LYS A 1122 28.02 -51.24 -18.31
N GLN A 1123 29.00 -51.45 -19.20
CA GLN A 1123 28.91 -52.49 -20.23
C GLN A 1123 29.27 -53.90 -19.70
N GLN A 1124 30.07 -54.01 -18.64
CA GLN A 1124 30.39 -55.32 -18.03
C GLN A 1124 29.33 -55.80 -17.02
N GLN A 1125 28.51 -54.92 -16.43
CA GLN A 1125 27.41 -55.32 -15.53
C GLN A 1125 26.12 -55.77 -16.25
N GLY A 1126 26.07 -55.69 -17.59
CA GLY A 1126 24.92 -56.14 -18.38
C GLY A 1126 24.85 -57.65 -18.66
N ARG A 1127 25.73 -58.48 -18.11
CA ARG A 1127 25.79 -59.93 -18.43
C ARG A 1127 25.83 -60.91 -17.26
N ALA A 1128 25.67 -60.49 -16.01
CA ALA A 1128 25.57 -61.44 -14.89
C ALA A 1128 24.64 -60.94 -13.78
N ASN A 1129 23.38 -61.40 -13.79
CA ASN A 1129 22.78 -62.13 -12.66
C ASN A 1129 21.27 -62.33 -12.87
N GLN A 1130 20.91 -63.57 -13.21
CA GLN A 1130 19.77 -64.24 -12.57
C GLN A 1130 20.25 -64.73 -11.18
N GLN A 1131 19.31 -64.86 -10.21
CA GLN A 1131 19.40 -65.59 -8.91
C GLN A 1131 19.87 -64.84 -7.63
N PRO A 1132 19.40 -65.22 -6.40
CA PRO A 1132 18.43 -64.40 -5.68
C PRO A 1132 18.81 -63.94 -4.25
N ARG A 1133 18.40 -62.70 -3.96
CA ARG A 1133 17.77 -62.08 -2.75
C ARG A 1133 17.97 -62.56 -1.29
N GLN A 1134 18.76 -63.56 -0.92
CA GLN A 1134 18.85 -63.98 0.50
C GLN A 1134 20.11 -63.56 1.27
N GLN A 1135 21.08 -62.86 0.68
CA GLN A 1135 22.27 -62.37 1.41
C GLN A 1135 22.38 -60.84 1.57
N GLN A 1136 21.50 -60.05 0.95
CA GLN A 1136 21.50 -58.58 1.11
C GLN A 1136 20.75 -58.08 2.36
N GLN A 1137 19.94 -58.90 3.01
CA GLN A 1137 19.21 -58.49 4.22
C GLN A 1137 20.06 -58.51 5.50
N GLN A 1138 21.21 -59.20 5.52
CA GLN A 1138 22.08 -59.22 6.71
C GLN A 1138 23.11 -58.07 6.75
N GLN A 1139 23.47 -57.47 5.60
CA GLN A 1139 24.37 -56.30 5.59
C GLN A 1139 23.65 -54.95 5.80
N GLN A 1140 22.34 -54.85 5.51
CA GLN A 1140 21.56 -53.64 5.81
C GLN A 1140 21.18 -53.46 7.29
N GLN A 1141 21.25 -54.52 8.11
CA GLN A 1141 20.96 -54.41 9.55
C GLN A 1141 22.17 -53.94 10.38
N GLN A 1142 23.40 -53.99 9.86
CA GLN A 1142 24.60 -53.55 10.61
C GLN A 1142 25.00 -52.09 10.37
N GLN A 1143 24.47 -51.41 9.34
CA GLN A 1143 24.74 -49.97 9.10
C GLN A 1143 23.66 -49.02 9.65
N GLN A 1144 22.58 -49.52 10.24
CA GLN A 1144 21.52 -48.70 10.87
C GLN A 1144 21.75 -48.38 12.36
N GLN A 1145 22.92 -48.71 12.94
CA GLN A 1145 23.18 -48.53 14.39
C GLN A 1145 24.25 -47.50 14.75
N GLN A 1146 24.65 -46.59 13.86
CA GLN A 1146 25.50 -45.46 14.25
C GLN A 1146 24.91 -44.15 13.75
N GLY A 1147 24.43 -43.34 14.71
CA GLY A 1147 24.06 -41.94 14.49
C GLY A 1147 22.56 -41.59 14.58
N SER A 1148 21.84 -42.05 15.61
CA SER A 1148 20.55 -41.45 15.99
C SER A 1148 20.63 -40.89 17.40
N PHE A 1149 20.47 -39.57 17.56
CA PHE A 1149 20.26 -38.94 18.86
C PHE A 1149 18.87 -39.33 19.37
N ASN A 1150 18.80 -40.09 20.46
CA ASN A 1150 17.56 -40.68 20.95
C ASN A 1150 16.85 -39.73 21.93
N PHE A 1151 15.93 -38.91 21.43
CA PHE A 1151 15.12 -37.98 22.22
C PHE A 1151 14.30 -38.68 23.33
N SER A 1152 14.00 -39.98 23.20
CA SER A 1152 13.30 -40.74 24.24
C SER A 1152 14.12 -40.87 25.52
N ALA A 1153 15.46 -40.92 25.41
CA ALA A 1153 16.36 -41.03 26.56
C ALA A 1153 16.42 -39.73 27.38
N LEU A 1154 16.34 -38.57 26.72
CA LEU A 1154 16.29 -37.26 27.37
C LEU A 1154 14.98 -37.06 28.16
N VAL A 1155 13.86 -37.51 27.58
CA VAL A 1155 12.54 -37.45 28.23
C VAL A 1155 12.46 -38.39 29.43
N SER A 1156 13.07 -39.58 29.36
CA SER A 1156 13.17 -40.50 30.50
C SER A 1156 14.09 -39.98 31.61
N ALA A 1157 15.15 -39.24 31.28
CA ALA A 1157 16.05 -38.63 32.26
C ALA A 1157 15.39 -37.47 33.03
N LEU A 1158 14.52 -36.68 32.36
CA LEU A 1158 13.80 -35.57 32.98
C LEU A 1158 12.61 -36.00 33.86
N GLN A 1159 12.13 -37.25 33.73
CA GLN A 1159 11.03 -37.79 34.54
C GLN A 1159 11.46 -38.31 35.92
N GLN A 1160 12.75 -38.39 36.24
CA GLN A 1160 13.24 -38.99 37.49
C GLN A 1160 13.56 -37.99 38.63
N GLN A 1161 13.25 -36.70 38.50
CA GLN A 1161 13.41 -35.75 39.60
C GLN A 1161 12.06 -35.45 40.27
N GLN A 1162 11.77 -36.17 41.37
CA GLN A 1162 10.78 -35.74 42.36
C GLN A 1162 11.47 -34.95 43.50
N PRO A 1163 10.80 -33.97 44.13
CA PRO A 1163 11.41 -33.07 45.09
C PRO A 1163 11.55 -33.72 46.47
N VAL A 1164 12.78 -33.79 46.98
CA VAL A 1164 13.05 -34.12 48.39
C VAL A 1164 12.86 -32.85 49.23
N GLN A 1165 11.85 -32.87 50.10
CA GLN A 1165 11.76 -31.95 51.25
C GLN A 1165 12.86 -32.30 52.25
N GLN A 1166 13.65 -31.32 52.72
CA GLN A 1166 14.05 -31.15 54.13
C GLN A 1166 15.04 -29.98 54.36
N THR A 1167 14.55 -29.01 55.14
CA THR A 1167 15.18 -28.38 56.33
C THR A 1167 16.71 -28.24 56.46
N ALA A 1168 17.13 -26.97 56.55
CA ALA A 1168 18.14 -26.36 57.43
C ALA A 1168 19.28 -27.22 58.04
N ALA A 1169 20.54 -26.89 57.68
CA ALA A 1169 21.64 -26.44 58.57
C ALA A 1169 23.03 -26.63 57.91
N SER A 1170 23.87 -25.59 57.97
CA SER A 1170 25.31 -25.59 57.65
C SER A 1170 26.17 -26.21 58.78
N PRO A 1171 27.52 -26.25 58.72
CA PRO A 1171 28.46 -26.68 57.67
C PRO A 1171 29.56 -27.64 58.19
N ALA A 1172 30.23 -28.46 57.36
CA ALA A 1172 31.67 -28.79 57.46
C ALA A 1172 32.19 -29.86 56.46
N ARG A 1173 33.22 -29.45 55.70
CA ARG A 1173 34.48 -30.12 55.27
C ARG A 1173 34.53 -31.55 54.68
N ASN A 1174 35.06 -31.56 53.44
CA ASN A 1174 36.09 -32.42 52.82
C ASN A 1174 35.80 -33.91 52.51
N GLN A 1175 35.54 -34.23 51.22
CA GLN A 1175 36.44 -34.97 50.30
C GLN A 1175 35.81 -35.15 48.89
N PRO A 1176 36.61 -35.38 47.82
CA PRO A 1176 36.22 -35.12 46.43
C PRO A 1176 35.54 -36.32 45.75
N THR A 1177 34.57 -36.04 44.88
CA THR A 1177 33.97 -37.04 43.98
C THR A 1177 33.85 -36.48 42.55
N ALA A 1178 34.14 -37.35 41.57
CA ALA A 1178 33.50 -37.44 40.26
C ALA A 1178 33.58 -36.30 39.22
N GLU A 1179 34.52 -35.34 39.31
CA GLU A 1179 34.72 -34.37 38.21
C GLU A 1179 35.88 -34.71 37.25
N HIS A 1180 36.74 -35.67 37.60
CA HIS A 1180 37.97 -35.93 36.82
C HIS A 1180 37.83 -36.88 35.63
N GLU A 1181 36.71 -37.61 35.50
CA GLU A 1181 36.47 -38.52 34.36
C GLU A 1181 35.71 -37.85 33.21
N SER A 1182 34.84 -36.88 33.51
CA SER A 1182 34.04 -36.13 32.52
C SER A 1182 34.91 -35.24 31.63
N GLN A 1183 35.97 -34.65 32.19
CA GLN A 1183 36.91 -33.79 31.45
C GLN A 1183 37.90 -34.58 30.57
N ARG A 1184 38.16 -35.86 30.87
CA ARG A 1184 38.98 -36.72 29.99
C ARG A 1184 38.24 -37.15 28.72
N LEU A 1185 36.93 -37.40 28.82
CA LEU A 1185 36.07 -37.73 27.67
C LEU A 1185 35.82 -36.51 26.78
N LEU A 1186 35.69 -35.31 27.36
CA LEU A 1186 35.50 -34.07 26.60
C LEU A 1186 36.78 -33.68 25.82
N ASN A 1187 37.96 -33.88 26.43
CA ASN A 1187 39.23 -33.56 25.78
C ASN A 1187 39.66 -34.59 24.71
N SER A 1188 39.13 -35.81 24.72
CA SER A 1188 39.38 -36.77 23.63
C SER A 1188 38.48 -36.54 22.41
N LEU A 1189 37.29 -35.94 22.59
CA LEU A 1189 36.37 -35.60 21.51
C LEU A 1189 36.74 -34.30 20.77
N LEU A 1190 37.47 -33.39 21.43
CA LEU A 1190 37.90 -32.11 20.86
C LEU A 1190 39.19 -32.18 20.01
N ALA A 1191 39.82 -33.36 19.90
CA ALA A 1191 41.07 -33.55 19.16
C ALA A 1191 40.87 -33.93 17.67
N GLU A 1192 39.64 -34.11 17.18
CA GLU A 1192 39.36 -34.56 15.80
C GLU A 1192 38.94 -33.44 14.83
N TRP A 1193 38.88 -32.18 15.25
CA TRP A 1193 38.39 -31.07 14.43
C TRP A 1193 39.46 -29.98 14.26
N ASP A 1194 40.28 -30.13 13.22
CA ASP A 1194 41.29 -29.15 12.80
C ASP A 1194 40.61 -28.02 12.01
N TRP A 1195 40.42 -26.85 12.61
CA TRP A 1195 40.23 -25.59 11.88
C TRP A 1195 40.94 -24.43 12.59
N PRO A 1196 41.73 -23.60 11.88
CA PRO A 1196 42.56 -22.57 12.49
C PRO A 1196 41.74 -21.34 12.90
N VAL A 1197 41.98 -20.87 14.13
CA VAL A 1197 41.46 -19.59 14.63
C VAL A 1197 42.55 -18.52 14.40
N PRO A 1198 42.28 -17.39 13.74
CA PRO A 1198 43.19 -16.26 13.71
C PRO A 1198 43.21 -15.59 15.10
N ALA A 1199 44.42 -15.37 15.62
CA ALA A 1199 44.64 -14.67 16.87
C ALA A 1199 44.10 -13.23 16.80
N ILE A 1200 43.13 -12.92 17.66
CA ILE A 1200 42.80 -11.55 18.06
C ILE A 1200 43.29 -11.40 19.49
N ASP A 1201 44.31 -10.56 19.65
CA ASP A 1201 44.93 -10.20 20.92
C ASP A 1201 44.04 -9.18 21.63
N PHE A 1202 43.65 -9.48 22.87
CA PHE A 1202 43.02 -8.50 23.78
C PHE A 1202 44.06 -8.13 24.84
N GLN A 1203 44.71 -6.99 24.62
CA GLN A 1203 45.05 -6.07 25.71
C GLN A 1203 43.97 -5.01 25.82
#